data_AF-A0AAP0H806-F1
#
_entry.id   AF-A0AAP0H806-F1
#
_cell.length_a   1.000
_cell.length_b   1.000
_cell.length_c   1.000
_cell.angle_alpha   90.00
_cell.angle_beta   90.00
_cell.angle_gamma   90.00
#
_symmetry.space_group_name_H-M   'P 1'
#
loop_
_entity.id
_entity.type
_entity.pdbx_description
1 polymer ?
#
loop_
_entity_poly.entity_id
_entity_poly.type
_entity_poly.pdbx_seq_one_letter_code
_entity_poly.pdbx_strand_id
1 'polypeptide(L)'
;MSTPSKDPLLQMETSCGSLLYELKIIWDEVGESDVERDRMLLELERECLEVYRRKVDLANKCRAQLRQAIADSEAELAAICSAMGERPVHIRQSDQTHGSLKAELRAIIPELEEMKRRKSERKNQLLEVLEQIEKIQKEIYTTPSNIVLDETDLSLRKLEELHTKLQTLQKEKSDRLRQVLEHLNSLNSLCLVLGMDFKQTTHEVHPSLSETEATKSISNDTISRLASAIEGLLELKIQRMQRIQDLATSLIELWNLMDTPLEEQQMFQSVTCKIAASEHEITEPNMLSVDLINCVEAEVSRLESLKSSKMKELVFKKRSELEDICRKTHILSESDTSLEVAIEAIESGAVDAGSILEQIEILIGKVKEEAFSRKEILEKVEKWMGACQEECWLEEYNRDVNRYNAGRGAHLTLKRAEKARALVNKLPGMVEALLVKTVAWENERGVEFTYDGVRLLSMLEDYKILRQEKEEERKRIRDQKKLEGQLIAEQEALFGSKPSPMKQQSAKKGGRLSMGGSSNRRLSVGGAAAHATPKPDVHSKRAAAAAATTPNTRTAKKRDHNKDDGFTGRRGLDTAGNKKHNLSELEPRKPFSPISSKEVRVIEVDLKNEVLQKTFQNSTTPFVTPSKPTIYAATEEENRIPQKNIFPVLPFTPSAQMQTAMTPVIKGMIPEEEEVIEYSFEERRAGFKVPRSHLKAMV
;
A
#
# COMPACT_ATOMS: atom_id res chain seq x y z
N MET A 1 24.37 -33.73 -93.56
CA MET A 1 24.37 -32.99 -94.84
C MET A 1 25.82 -32.83 -95.29
N SER A 2 26.17 -33.35 -96.47
CA SER A 2 27.52 -33.24 -97.00
C SER A 2 27.74 -31.87 -97.66
N THR A 3 28.82 -31.18 -97.32
CA THR A 3 29.33 -30.05 -98.11
C THR A 3 30.81 -30.30 -98.40
N PRO A 4 31.23 -30.49 -99.66
CA PRO A 4 32.63 -30.66 -99.99
C PRO A 4 33.32 -29.28 -99.95
N SER A 5 34.25 -29.10 -99.02
CA SER A 5 35.22 -28.00 -99.12
C SER A 5 36.03 -28.20 -100.41
N LYS A 6 36.10 -27.17 -101.25
CA LYS A 6 36.96 -27.19 -102.44
C LYS A 6 38.38 -26.87 -102.01
N ASP A 7 39.31 -27.82 -102.13
CA ASP A 7 40.73 -27.53 -102.02
C ASP A 7 41.26 -26.94 -103.35
N PRO A 8 41.76 -25.69 -103.36
CA PRO A 8 42.29 -25.04 -104.56
C PRO A 8 43.77 -25.42 -104.78
N LEU A 9 44.05 -26.71 -104.97
CA LEU A 9 45.40 -27.25 -105.21
C LEU A 9 45.54 -28.02 -106.53
N LEU A 10 44.78 -27.63 -107.56
CA LEU A 10 45.16 -27.87 -108.95
C LEU A 10 46.22 -26.85 -109.38
N GLN A 11 47.39 -26.91 -108.73
CA GLN A 11 48.59 -26.20 -109.16
C GLN A 11 49.33 -27.09 -110.17
N MET A 12 49.76 -26.54 -111.30
CA MET A 12 50.38 -27.31 -112.40
C MET A 12 51.58 -28.10 -111.88
N GLU A 13 51.56 -29.43 -112.05
CA GLU A 13 52.67 -30.31 -111.68
C GLU A 13 53.82 -30.21 -112.71
N THR A 14 54.46 -29.04 -112.76
CA THR A 14 55.83 -28.92 -113.28
C THR A 14 56.77 -29.65 -112.33
N SER A 15 56.90 -30.96 -112.53
CA SER A 15 57.77 -31.80 -111.71
C SER A 15 59.21 -31.28 -111.75
N CYS A 16 59.96 -31.46 -110.66
CA CYS A 16 61.38 -31.10 -110.63
C CYS A 16 62.17 -31.78 -111.76
N GLY A 17 61.85 -33.04 -112.08
CA GLY A 17 62.47 -33.78 -113.19
C GLY A 17 62.17 -33.20 -114.57
N SER A 18 60.95 -32.70 -114.83
CA SER A 18 60.61 -32.07 -116.12
C SER A 18 61.28 -30.71 -116.29
N LEU A 19 61.35 -29.90 -115.22
CA LEU A 19 62.07 -28.61 -115.26
C LEU A 19 63.58 -28.79 -115.43
N LEU A 20 64.18 -29.82 -114.80
CA LEU A 20 65.59 -30.18 -115.01
C LEU A 20 65.85 -30.73 -116.43
N TYR A 21 64.87 -31.38 -117.06
CA TYR A 21 64.98 -31.85 -118.43
C TYR A 21 64.90 -30.69 -119.45
N GLU A 22 63.99 -29.73 -119.25
CA GLU A 22 63.94 -28.49 -120.04
C GLU A 22 65.22 -27.66 -119.86
N LEU A 23 65.70 -27.50 -118.62
CA LEU A 23 66.95 -26.81 -118.31
C LEU A 23 68.16 -27.48 -118.99
N LYS A 24 68.18 -28.82 -119.06
CA LYS A 24 69.20 -29.55 -119.81
C LYS A 24 69.15 -29.25 -121.31
N ILE A 25 67.97 -29.26 -121.94
CA ILE A 25 67.81 -28.90 -123.35
C ILE A 25 68.35 -27.48 -123.60
N ILE A 26 68.00 -26.52 -122.73
CA ILE A 26 68.48 -25.14 -122.83
C ILE A 26 70.02 -25.08 -122.68
N TRP A 27 70.63 -25.83 -121.77
CA TRP A 27 72.10 -25.90 -121.65
C TRP A 27 72.77 -26.58 -122.86
N ASP A 28 72.12 -27.53 -123.50
CA ASP A 28 72.61 -28.19 -124.72
C ASP A 28 72.47 -27.24 -125.95
N GLU A 29 71.44 -26.38 -125.99
CA GLU A 29 71.25 -25.33 -127.01
C GLU A 29 72.18 -24.12 -126.84
N VAL A 30 72.41 -23.67 -125.61
CA VAL A 30 73.29 -22.53 -125.28
C VAL A 30 74.77 -22.89 -125.38
N GLY A 31 75.11 -24.18 -125.29
CA GLY A 31 76.50 -24.66 -125.39
C GLY A 31 77.30 -24.49 -124.10
N GLU A 32 76.65 -24.62 -122.94
CA GLU A 32 77.29 -24.51 -121.62
C GLU A 32 78.42 -25.53 -121.42
N SER A 33 79.32 -25.27 -120.48
CA SER A 33 80.34 -26.25 -120.06
C SER A 33 79.82 -27.14 -118.94
N ASP A 34 80.27 -28.39 -118.86
CA ASP A 34 79.82 -29.33 -117.82
C ASP A 34 80.15 -28.84 -116.40
N VAL A 35 81.26 -28.10 -116.23
CA VAL A 35 81.65 -27.45 -114.97
C VAL A 35 80.70 -26.30 -114.57
N GLU A 36 80.03 -25.69 -115.55
CA GLU A 36 79.01 -24.65 -115.32
C GLU A 36 77.64 -25.30 -115.05
N ARG A 37 77.27 -26.35 -115.80
CA ARG A 37 76.09 -27.21 -115.55
C ARG A 37 76.12 -27.77 -114.11
N ASP A 38 77.22 -28.41 -113.72
CA ASP A 38 77.40 -28.97 -112.38
C ASP A 38 77.30 -27.89 -111.29
N ARG A 39 77.85 -26.68 -111.53
CA ARG A 39 77.74 -25.57 -110.57
C ARG A 39 76.29 -25.11 -110.41
N MET A 40 75.54 -24.96 -111.51
CA MET A 40 74.13 -24.58 -111.47
C MET A 40 73.25 -25.68 -110.84
N LEU A 41 73.55 -26.96 -111.08
CA LEU A 41 72.88 -28.08 -110.41
C LEU A 41 73.15 -28.09 -108.90
N LEU A 42 74.39 -27.87 -108.46
CA LEU A 42 74.76 -27.75 -107.05
C LEU A 42 74.14 -26.50 -106.39
N GLU A 43 73.96 -25.41 -107.14
CA GLU A 43 73.27 -24.21 -106.67
C GLU A 43 71.77 -24.46 -106.47
N LEU A 44 71.11 -25.12 -107.42
CA LEU A 44 69.72 -25.58 -107.31
C LEU A 44 69.52 -26.59 -106.17
N GLU A 45 70.42 -27.56 -106.01
CA GLU A 45 70.38 -28.52 -104.90
C GLU A 45 70.52 -27.79 -103.55
N ARG A 46 71.47 -26.86 -103.44
CA ARG A 46 71.69 -26.03 -102.24
C ARG A 46 70.45 -25.20 -101.90
N GLU A 47 69.77 -24.61 -102.88
CA GLU A 47 68.54 -23.85 -102.65
C GLU A 47 67.34 -24.73 -102.30
N CYS A 48 67.16 -25.88 -102.96
CA CYS A 48 66.16 -26.87 -102.58
C CYS A 48 66.37 -27.37 -101.15
N LEU A 49 67.60 -27.74 -100.77
CA LEU A 49 67.97 -28.13 -99.41
C LEU A 49 67.68 -27.02 -98.39
N GLU A 50 67.95 -25.76 -98.73
CA GLU A 50 67.67 -24.61 -97.88
C GLU A 50 66.16 -24.35 -97.72
N VAL A 51 65.36 -24.52 -98.78
CA VAL A 51 63.89 -24.51 -98.68
C VAL A 51 63.38 -25.65 -97.81
N TYR A 52 63.91 -26.87 -97.96
CA TYR A 52 63.56 -28.01 -97.11
C TYR A 52 63.94 -27.76 -95.64
N ARG A 53 65.13 -27.24 -95.35
CA ARG A 53 65.55 -26.82 -93.99
C ARG A 53 64.56 -25.82 -93.40
N ARG A 54 64.23 -24.74 -94.12
CA ARG A 54 63.27 -23.72 -93.65
C ARG A 54 61.88 -24.30 -93.36
N LYS A 55 61.41 -25.26 -94.17
CA LYS A 55 60.14 -25.97 -93.93
C LYS A 55 60.21 -26.91 -92.72
N VAL A 56 61.32 -27.65 -92.55
CA VAL A 56 61.58 -28.50 -91.38
C VAL A 56 61.71 -27.66 -90.11
N ASP A 57 62.37 -26.51 -90.14
CA ASP A 57 62.52 -25.60 -89.02
C ASP A 57 61.20 -24.92 -88.63
N LEU A 58 60.38 -24.55 -89.62
CA LEU A 58 59.02 -24.06 -89.36
C LEU A 58 58.16 -25.15 -88.71
N ALA A 59 58.20 -26.38 -89.23
CA ALA A 59 57.50 -27.52 -88.64
C ALA A 59 58.03 -27.85 -87.22
N ASN A 60 59.33 -27.73 -86.98
CA ASN A 60 59.95 -27.88 -85.67
C ASN A 60 59.50 -26.80 -84.68
N LYS A 61 59.44 -25.54 -85.11
CA LYS A 61 58.92 -24.42 -84.31
C LYS A 61 57.44 -24.65 -83.95
N CYS A 62 56.60 -25.02 -84.92
CA CYS A 62 55.20 -25.37 -84.64
C CYS A 62 55.06 -26.61 -83.73
N ARG A 63 55.93 -27.61 -83.87
CA ARG A 63 55.97 -28.80 -82.99
C ARG A 63 56.38 -28.43 -81.55
N ALA A 64 57.32 -27.51 -81.39
CA ALA A 64 57.73 -26.99 -80.08
C ALA A 64 56.62 -26.15 -79.45
N GLN A 65 56.01 -25.22 -80.20
CA GLN A 65 54.88 -24.40 -79.76
C GLN A 65 53.69 -25.24 -79.30
N LEU A 66 53.33 -26.30 -80.04
CA LEU A 66 52.25 -27.21 -79.63
C LEU A 66 52.59 -27.97 -78.35
N ARG A 67 53.84 -28.43 -78.18
CA ARG A 67 54.28 -29.08 -76.93
C ARG A 67 54.31 -28.12 -75.74
N GLN A 68 54.70 -26.87 -75.96
CA GLN A 68 54.67 -25.83 -74.93
C GLN A 68 53.23 -25.55 -74.50
N ALA A 69 52.33 -25.29 -75.46
CA ALA A 69 50.90 -25.06 -75.16
C ALA A 69 50.22 -26.24 -74.46
N ILE A 70 50.61 -27.49 -74.77
CA ILE A 70 50.17 -28.67 -74.02
C ILE A 70 50.71 -28.63 -72.58
N ALA A 71 52.02 -28.44 -72.39
CA ALA A 71 52.62 -28.39 -71.05
C ALA A 71 52.10 -27.24 -70.18
N ASP A 72 51.86 -26.06 -70.76
CA ASP A 72 51.25 -24.90 -70.10
C ASP A 72 49.81 -25.22 -69.65
N SER A 73 49.05 -25.93 -70.51
CA SER A 73 47.67 -26.34 -70.22
C SER A 73 47.60 -27.47 -69.18
N GLU A 74 48.53 -28.44 -69.23
CA GLU A 74 48.71 -29.47 -68.20
C GLU A 74 49.12 -28.85 -66.85
N ALA A 75 49.97 -27.81 -66.86
CA ALA A 75 50.36 -27.08 -65.66
C ALA A 75 49.21 -26.23 -65.08
N GLU A 76 48.41 -25.55 -65.91
CA GLU A 76 47.22 -24.82 -65.45
C GLU A 76 46.17 -25.80 -64.87
N LEU A 77 45.92 -26.95 -65.54
CA LEU A 77 45.10 -28.03 -64.99
C LEU A 77 45.61 -28.50 -63.62
N ALA A 78 46.90 -28.81 -63.50
CA ALA A 78 47.49 -29.28 -62.25
C ALA A 78 47.40 -28.23 -61.12
N ALA A 79 47.57 -26.94 -61.44
CA ALA A 79 47.41 -25.84 -60.49
C ALA A 79 45.95 -25.67 -60.04
N ILE A 80 44.97 -25.76 -60.95
CA ILE A 80 43.55 -25.71 -60.60
C ILE A 80 43.16 -26.92 -59.75
N CYS A 81 43.55 -28.14 -60.15
CA CYS A 81 43.28 -29.35 -59.37
C CYS A 81 43.88 -29.26 -57.95
N SER A 82 45.12 -28.78 -57.82
CA SER A 82 45.78 -28.56 -56.53
C SER A 82 44.98 -27.61 -55.62
N ALA A 83 44.60 -26.44 -56.14
CA ALA A 83 43.79 -25.47 -55.39
C ALA A 83 42.38 -26.01 -55.06
N MET A 84 41.81 -26.87 -55.90
CA MET A 84 40.49 -27.48 -55.70
C MET A 84 40.53 -28.70 -54.76
N GLY A 85 41.71 -29.12 -54.28
CA GLY A 85 41.89 -30.35 -53.50
C GLY A 85 41.63 -31.64 -54.29
N GLU A 86 41.61 -31.57 -55.62
CA GLU A 86 41.26 -32.66 -56.53
C GLU A 86 42.53 -33.25 -57.17
N ARG A 87 42.51 -34.54 -57.52
CA ARG A 87 43.64 -35.17 -58.23
C ARG A 87 43.68 -34.66 -59.68
N PRO A 88 44.85 -34.29 -60.22
CA PRO A 88 44.97 -33.93 -61.64
C PRO A 88 44.41 -35.01 -62.56
N VAL A 89 43.59 -34.61 -63.54
CA VAL A 89 43.04 -35.52 -64.54
C VAL A 89 44.18 -35.98 -65.45
N HIS A 90 44.61 -37.24 -65.32
CA HIS A 90 45.70 -37.81 -66.11
C HIS A 90 45.22 -38.19 -67.52
N ILE A 91 44.91 -37.18 -68.33
CA ILE A 91 44.52 -37.30 -69.76
C ILE A 91 45.49 -38.20 -70.55
N ARG A 92 46.76 -38.25 -70.10
CA ARG A 92 47.87 -39.03 -70.65
C ARG A 92 47.85 -40.54 -70.40
N GLN A 93 46.92 -41.09 -69.60
CA GLN A 93 46.97 -42.50 -69.16
C GLN A 93 45.77 -43.36 -69.57
N SER A 94 44.66 -42.78 -70.05
CA SER A 94 43.54 -43.55 -70.60
C SER A 94 43.70 -43.74 -72.11
N ASP A 95 43.99 -44.99 -72.49
CA ASP A 95 43.99 -45.58 -73.84
C ASP A 95 45.00 -45.06 -74.89
N GLN A 96 45.68 -46.05 -75.49
CA GLN A 96 46.82 -45.86 -76.39
C GLN A 96 46.39 -45.46 -77.81
N THR A 97 46.06 -44.19 -78.01
CA THR A 97 46.06 -43.59 -79.35
C THR A 97 46.95 -42.36 -79.40
N HIS A 98 48.11 -42.47 -80.07
CA HIS A 98 48.98 -41.33 -80.35
C HIS A 98 48.36 -40.43 -81.44
N GLY A 99 47.33 -39.68 -81.06
CA GLY A 99 46.80 -38.59 -81.87
C GLY A 99 47.87 -37.53 -82.16
N SER A 100 47.66 -36.72 -83.20
CA SER A 100 48.54 -35.56 -83.44
C SER A 100 48.56 -34.62 -82.23
N LEU A 101 49.63 -33.85 -82.04
CA LEU A 101 49.68 -32.79 -81.01
C LEU A 101 48.51 -31.78 -81.12
N LYS A 102 47.96 -31.59 -82.33
CA LYS A 102 46.74 -30.78 -82.59
C LYS A 102 45.43 -31.47 -82.17
N ALA A 103 45.45 -32.75 -81.81
CA ALA A 103 44.32 -33.48 -81.25
C ALA A 103 44.42 -33.53 -79.72
N GLU A 104 45.61 -33.84 -79.19
CA GLU A 104 45.96 -33.77 -77.77
C GLU A 104 45.59 -32.41 -77.16
N LEU A 105 46.07 -31.30 -77.75
CA LEU A 105 45.70 -29.95 -77.31
C LEU A 105 44.18 -29.66 -77.42
N ARG A 106 43.48 -30.26 -78.39
CA ARG A 106 42.01 -30.10 -78.54
C ARG A 106 41.20 -30.95 -77.55
N ALA A 107 41.79 -31.98 -76.95
CA ALA A 107 41.18 -32.73 -75.86
C ALA A 107 41.41 -32.05 -74.50
N ILE A 108 42.56 -31.40 -74.32
CA ILE A 108 42.92 -30.71 -73.07
C ILE A 108 42.11 -29.41 -72.87
N ILE A 109 41.86 -28.64 -73.94
CA ILE A 109 41.16 -27.34 -73.85
C ILE A 109 39.76 -27.43 -73.20
N PRO A 110 38.85 -28.35 -73.60
CA PRO A 110 37.53 -28.47 -72.96
C PRO A 110 37.60 -28.82 -71.47
N GLU A 111 38.49 -29.73 -71.08
CA GLU A 111 38.70 -30.10 -69.67
C GLU A 111 39.23 -28.90 -68.86
N LEU A 112 40.16 -28.12 -69.43
CA LEU A 112 40.71 -26.93 -68.80
C LEU A 112 39.65 -25.84 -68.58
N GLU A 113 38.78 -25.60 -69.55
CA GLU A 113 37.68 -24.63 -69.39
C GLU A 113 36.58 -25.12 -68.42
N GLU A 114 36.29 -26.42 -68.37
CA GLU A 114 35.42 -27.00 -67.33
C GLU A 114 36.06 -26.88 -65.94
N MET A 115 37.36 -27.17 -65.79
CA MET A 115 38.09 -26.95 -64.53
C MET A 115 38.06 -25.49 -64.08
N LYS A 116 38.23 -24.53 -65.01
CA LYS A 116 38.09 -23.09 -64.73
C LYS A 116 36.68 -22.74 -64.27
N ARG A 117 35.65 -23.23 -64.97
CA ARG A 117 34.24 -23.04 -64.61
C ARG A 117 33.93 -23.58 -63.21
N ARG A 118 34.40 -24.78 -62.87
CA ARG A 118 34.25 -25.38 -61.53
C ARG A 118 35.02 -24.59 -60.45
N LYS A 119 36.19 -24.03 -60.78
CA LYS A 119 36.95 -23.15 -59.87
C LYS A 119 36.20 -21.85 -59.59
N SER A 120 35.65 -21.17 -60.61
CA SER A 120 34.86 -19.96 -60.41
C SER A 120 33.57 -20.22 -59.63
N GLU A 121 32.88 -21.32 -59.93
CA GLU A 121 31.66 -21.73 -59.22
C GLU A 121 31.92 -21.93 -57.72
N ARG A 122 32.95 -22.71 -57.37
CA ARG A 122 33.30 -22.95 -55.96
C ARG A 122 33.84 -21.70 -55.26
N LYS A 123 34.57 -20.82 -55.96
CA LYS A 123 34.97 -19.51 -55.42
C LYS A 123 33.76 -18.64 -55.08
N ASN A 124 32.73 -18.62 -55.93
CA ASN A 124 31.49 -17.87 -55.67
C ASN A 124 30.76 -18.42 -54.43
N GLN A 125 30.64 -19.75 -54.32
CA GLN A 125 30.03 -20.41 -53.15
C GLN A 125 30.79 -20.10 -51.85
N LEU A 126 32.13 -20.13 -51.88
CA LEU A 126 32.95 -19.76 -50.72
C LEU A 126 32.78 -18.29 -50.34
N LEU A 127 32.68 -17.37 -51.31
CA LEU A 127 32.42 -15.95 -51.06
C LEU A 127 31.03 -15.71 -50.44
N GLU A 128 29.98 -16.36 -50.96
CA GLU A 128 28.62 -16.24 -50.41
C GLU A 128 28.56 -16.72 -48.95
N VAL A 129 29.17 -17.86 -48.65
CA VAL A 129 29.22 -18.41 -47.28
C VAL A 129 30.02 -17.49 -46.35
N LEU A 130 31.11 -16.87 -46.84
CA LEU A 130 31.85 -15.87 -46.06
C LEU A 130 31.04 -14.59 -45.81
N GLU A 131 30.30 -14.07 -46.79
CA GLU A 131 29.42 -12.91 -46.60
C GLU A 131 28.30 -13.22 -45.58
N GLN A 132 27.68 -14.40 -45.66
CA GLN A 132 26.69 -14.83 -44.68
C GLN A 132 27.29 -14.98 -43.27
N ILE A 133 28.52 -15.49 -43.15
CA ILE A 133 29.26 -15.56 -41.88
C ILE A 133 29.56 -14.16 -41.35
N GLU A 134 30.11 -13.25 -42.16
CA GLU A 134 30.45 -11.89 -41.73
C GLU A 134 29.19 -11.13 -41.28
N LYS A 135 28.08 -11.25 -42.02
CA LYS A 135 26.79 -10.67 -41.65
C LYS A 135 26.31 -11.14 -40.29
N ILE A 136 26.28 -12.45 -40.04
CA ILE A 136 25.85 -12.99 -38.74
C ILE A 136 26.86 -12.61 -37.64
N GLN A 137 28.17 -12.63 -37.93
CA GLN A 137 29.18 -12.18 -36.96
C GLN A 137 29.00 -10.71 -36.61
N LYS A 138 28.63 -9.83 -37.55
CA LYS A 138 28.38 -8.40 -37.30
C LYS A 138 27.08 -8.13 -36.52
N GLU A 139 26.07 -8.99 -36.67
CA GLU A 139 24.84 -8.93 -35.87
C GLU A 139 25.07 -9.40 -34.42
N ILE A 140 25.95 -10.38 -34.20
CA ILE A 140 26.24 -10.95 -32.87
C ILE A 140 27.36 -10.19 -32.14
N TYR A 141 28.42 -9.81 -32.86
CA TYR A 141 29.65 -9.21 -32.35
C TYR A 141 29.85 -7.84 -33.03
N THR A 142 29.85 -6.77 -32.24
CA THR A 142 29.94 -5.38 -32.74
C THR A 142 31.30 -5.05 -33.39
N THR A 143 32.29 -5.95 -33.31
CA THR A 143 33.59 -5.83 -33.96
C THR A 143 33.72 -6.82 -35.14
N PRO A 144 33.98 -6.36 -36.38
CA PRO A 144 34.11 -7.23 -37.53
C PRO A 144 35.38 -8.09 -37.45
N SER A 145 35.21 -9.39 -37.69
CA SER A 145 36.33 -10.33 -37.89
C SER A 145 36.59 -10.47 -39.38
N ASN A 146 37.60 -9.78 -39.93
CA ASN A 146 37.91 -9.84 -41.35
C ASN A 146 38.40 -11.25 -41.75
N ILE A 147 37.52 -12.08 -42.31
CA ILE A 147 37.89 -13.39 -42.86
C ILE A 147 38.34 -13.19 -44.31
N VAL A 148 39.64 -13.06 -44.52
CA VAL A 148 40.22 -13.02 -45.87
C VAL A 148 40.08 -14.40 -46.53
N LEU A 149 39.55 -14.43 -47.75
CA LEU A 149 39.52 -15.66 -48.57
C LEU A 149 40.94 -16.01 -49.01
N ASP A 150 41.36 -17.24 -48.73
CA ASP A 150 42.57 -17.82 -49.30
C ASP A 150 42.27 -18.38 -50.70
N GLU A 151 42.84 -17.78 -51.75
CA GLU A 151 42.64 -18.27 -53.13
C GLU A 151 43.39 -19.57 -53.46
N THR A 152 44.24 -20.06 -52.53
CA THR A 152 45.02 -21.29 -52.69
C THR A 152 44.32 -22.55 -52.16
N ASP A 153 43.33 -22.41 -51.27
CA ASP A 153 42.49 -23.50 -50.76
C ASP A 153 41.01 -23.30 -51.12
N LEU A 154 40.64 -23.85 -52.28
CA LEU A 154 39.26 -24.00 -52.76
C LEU A 154 38.82 -25.48 -52.65
N SER A 155 39.27 -26.20 -51.62
CA SER A 155 38.90 -27.60 -51.43
C SER A 155 37.43 -27.76 -51.00
N LEU A 156 36.81 -28.91 -51.32
CA LEU A 156 35.47 -29.23 -50.82
C LEU A 156 35.44 -29.26 -49.28
N ARG A 157 36.50 -29.77 -48.66
CA ARG A 157 36.70 -29.74 -47.21
C ARG A 157 36.64 -28.30 -46.67
N LYS A 158 37.24 -27.32 -47.34
CA LYS A 158 37.19 -25.92 -46.91
C LYS A 158 35.78 -25.35 -46.93
N LEU A 159 35.00 -25.71 -47.96
CA LEU A 159 33.59 -25.36 -48.05
C LEU A 159 32.75 -26.03 -46.95
N GLU A 160 33.02 -27.28 -46.61
CA GLU A 160 32.39 -28.00 -45.48
C GLU A 160 32.75 -27.38 -44.11
N GLU A 161 34.00 -27.00 -43.89
CA GLU A 161 34.46 -26.28 -42.68
C GLU A 161 33.78 -24.90 -42.54
N LEU A 162 33.55 -24.19 -43.65
CA LEU A 162 32.80 -22.92 -43.62
C LEU A 162 31.28 -23.12 -43.48
N HIS A 163 30.68 -24.12 -44.14
CA HIS A 163 29.26 -24.45 -43.95
C HIS A 163 28.94 -24.88 -42.51
N THR A 164 29.80 -25.69 -41.88
CA THR A 164 29.63 -26.07 -40.47
C THR A 164 29.79 -24.86 -39.54
N LYS A 165 30.77 -23.98 -39.78
CA LYS A 165 30.87 -22.69 -39.06
C LYS A 165 29.59 -21.85 -39.24
N LEU A 166 29.09 -21.70 -40.46
CA LEU A 166 27.85 -20.96 -40.75
C LEU A 166 26.65 -21.55 -39.98
N GLN A 167 26.48 -22.87 -39.97
CA GLN A 167 25.43 -23.56 -39.21
C GLN A 167 25.55 -23.30 -37.69
N THR A 168 26.77 -23.31 -37.12
CA THR A 168 26.95 -22.99 -35.69
C THR A 168 26.58 -21.54 -35.37
N LEU A 169 26.92 -20.58 -36.24
CA LEU A 169 26.56 -19.17 -36.06
C LEU A 169 25.06 -18.90 -36.28
N GLN A 170 24.42 -19.58 -37.24
CA GLN A 170 22.97 -19.55 -37.44
C GLN A 170 22.24 -20.09 -36.20
N LYS A 171 22.73 -21.20 -35.62
CA LYS A 171 22.21 -21.72 -34.35
C LYS A 171 22.41 -20.71 -33.21
N GLU A 172 23.62 -20.17 -33.04
CA GLU A 172 23.94 -19.16 -32.01
C GLU A 172 22.99 -17.94 -32.11
N LYS A 173 22.76 -17.42 -33.32
CA LYS A 173 21.78 -16.36 -33.60
C LYS A 173 20.36 -16.74 -33.16
N SER A 174 19.92 -17.99 -33.41
CA SER A 174 18.59 -18.45 -33.01
C SER A 174 18.45 -18.63 -31.49
N ASP A 175 19.49 -19.14 -30.81
CA ASP A 175 19.52 -19.30 -29.36
C ASP A 175 19.55 -17.94 -28.66
N ARG A 176 20.33 -16.97 -29.17
CA ARG A 176 20.36 -15.56 -28.71
C ARG A 176 19.02 -14.86 -28.90
N LEU A 177 18.37 -15.04 -30.05
CA LEU A 177 17.06 -14.43 -30.30
C LEU A 177 16.00 -14.98 -29.33
N ARG A 178 16.04 -16.29 -29.03
CA ARG A 178 15.19 -16.88 -27.98
C ARG A 178 15.49 -16.26 -26.61
N GLN A 179 16.76 -16.12 -26.23
CA GLN A 179 17.16 -15.49 -24.97
C GLN A 179 16.69 -14.03 -24.86
N VAL A 180 16.81 -13.23 -25.92
CA VAL A 180 16.30 -11.84 -25.95
C VAL A 180 14.77 -11.80 -25.79
N LEU A 181 14.03 -12.71 -26.42
CA LEU A 181 12.58 -12.80 -26.25
C LEU A 181 12.17 -13.26 -24.85
N GLU A 182 12.91 -14.21 -24.27
CA GLU A 182 12.72 -14.68 -22.89
C GLU A 182 12.98 -13.56 -21.87
N HIS A 183 14.11 -12.85 -22.00
CA HIS A 183 14.42 -11.67 -21.19
C HIS A 183 13.38 -10.55 -21.35
N LEU A 184 12.88 -10.28 -22.55
CA LEU A 184 11.80 -9.29 -22.75
C LEU A 184 10.49 -9.73 -22.09
N ASN A 185 10.16 -11.03 -22.08
CA ASN A 185 8.98 -11.55 -21.39
C ASN A 185 9.11 -11.41 -19.86
N SER A 186 10.29 -11.73 -19.29
CA SER A 186 10.59 -11.54 -17.87
C SER A 186 10.60 -10.06 -17.46
N LEU A 187 11.17 -9.19 -18.30
CA LEU A 187 11.13 -7.74 -18.07
C LEU A 187 9.70 -7.21 -18.10
N ASN A 188 8.86 -7.70 -19.02
CA ASN A 188 7.44 -7.33 -19.10
C ASN A 188 6.63 -7.80 -17.88
N SER A 189 6.82 -9.03 -17.39
CA SER A 189 6.11 -9.50 -16.19
C SER A 189 6.53 -8.73 -14.93
N LEU A 190 7.82 -8.39 -14.80
CA LEU A 190 8.31 -7.52 -13.72
C LEU A 190 7.72 -6.11 -13.82
N CYS A 191 7.71 -5.49 -15.02
CA CYS A 191 7.10 -4.18 -15.24
C CYS A 191 5.60 -4.18 -14.87
N LEU A 192 4.85 -5.22 -15.24
CA LEU A 192 3.43 -5.36 -14.92
C LEU A 192 3.17 -5.43 -13.41
N VAL A 193 3.98 -6.18 -12.64
CA VAL A 193 3.83 -6.26 -11.17
C VAL A 193 4.25 -4.95 -10.49
N LEU A 194 5.33 -4.33 -10.97
CA LEU A 194 5.90 -3.07 -10.44
C LEU A 194 5.14 -1.80 -10.88
N GLY A 195 4.14 -1.91 -11.75
CA GLY A 195 3.42 -0.75 -12.31
C GLY A 195 4.32 0.19 -13.13
N MET A 196 5.28 -0.35 -13.87
CA MET A 196 6.23 0.41 -14.70
C MET A 196 5.91 0.26 -16.19
N ASP A 197 6.18 1.30 -17.00
CA ASP A 197 6.03 1.17 -18.46
C ASP A 197 7.15 0.31 -19.05
N PHE A 198 6.75 -0.80 -19.66
CA PHE A 198 7.61 -1.71 -20.39
C PHE A 198 8.27 -1.03 -21.62
N LYS A 199 7.60 -0.08 -22.28
CA LYS A 199 8.18 0.60 -23.47
C LYS A 199 9.32 1.53 -23.07
N GLN A 200 9.12 2.39 -22.08
CA GLN A 200 10.18 3.20 -21.49
C GLN A 200 11.34 2.31 -21.02
N THR A 201 11.05 1.28 -20.22
CA THR A 201 12.08 0.38 -19.66
C THR A 201 12.88 -0.36 -20.75
N THR A 202 12.24 -0.80 -21.83
CA THR A 202 12.96 -1.43 -22.96
C THR A 202 13.75 -0.43 -23.79
N HIS A 203 13.24 0.79 -23.97
CA HIS A 203 13.94 1.86 -24.67
C HIS A 203 15.22 2.32 -23.93
N GLU A 204 15.16 2.42 -22.59
CA GLU A 204 16.32 2.71 -21.73
C GLU A 204 17.43 1.65 -21.84
N VAL A 205 17.06 0.38 -22.04
CA VAL A 205 18.01 -0.72 -22.29
C VAL A 205 18.60 -0.63 -23.70
N HIS A 206 17.75 -0.59 -24.74
CA HIS A 206 18.16 -0.37 -26.13
C HIS A 206 16.95 -0.03 -27.02
N PRO A 207 16.91 1.11 -27.75
CA PRO A 207 15.73 1.55 -28.50
C PRO A 207 15.13 0.51 -29.47
N SER A 208 15.96 -0.25 -30.20
CA SER A 208 15.48 -1.27 -31.16
C SER A 208 14.84 -2.51 -30.52
N LEU A 209 14.69 -2.56 -29.19
CA LEU A 209 13.88 -3.55 -28.48
C LEU A 209 12.41 -3.13 -28.32
N SER A 210 12.15 -1.81 -28.29
CA SER A 210 10.79 -1.25 -28.18
C SER A 210 10.11 -1.05 -29.55
N GLU A 211 10.88 -0.98 -30.63
CA GLU A 211 10.34 -0.82 -31.99
C GLU A 211 9.89 -2.18 -32.56
N THR A 212 8.62 -2.29 -32.97
CA THR A 212 8.03 -3.55 -33.45
C THR A 212 8.48 -3.97 -34.85
N GLU A 213 9.04 -3.06 -35.65
CA GLU A 213 9.52 -3.33 -37.01
C GLU A 213 11.05 -3.37 -37.13
N ALA A 214 11.78 -2.98 -36.08
CA ALA A 214 13.22 -3.04 -36.05
C ALA A 214 13.73 -4.48 -35.86
N THR A 215 14.94 -4.77 -36.34
CA THR A 215 15.63 -6.00 -35.95
C THR A 215 16.12 -5.85 -34.50
N LYS A 216 15.57 -6.67 -33.61
CA LYS A 216 15.96 -6.70 -32.19
C LYS A 216 17.45 -7.03 -32.09
N SER A 217 18.19 -6.19 -31.36
CA SER A 217 19.64 -6.39 -31.19
C SER A 217 19.92 -7.65 -30.38
N ILE A 218 20.76 -8.55 -30.93
CA ILE A 218 21.20 -9.82 -30.32
C ILE A 218 22.66 -9.77 -29.85
N SER A 219 23.25 -8.57 -29.81
CA SER A 219 24.63 -8.33 -29.35
C SER A 219 24.80 -8.72 -27.88
N ASN A 220 26.01 -9.15 -27.51
CA ASN A 220 26.41 -9.41 -26.12
C ASN A 220 26.08 -8.25 -25.18
N ASP A 221 26.30 -7.00 -25.62
CA ASP A 221 26.02 -5.79 -24.82
C ASP A 221 24.51 -5.66 -24.53
N THR A 222 23.66 -5.84 -25.54
CA THR A 222 22.20 -5.79 -25.39
C THR A 222 21.68 -6.89 -24.46
N ILE A 223 22.19 -8.12 -24.61
CA ILE A 223 21.80 -9.24 -23.74
C ILE A 223 22.26 -9.00 -22.29
N SER A 224 23.47 -8.47 -22.09
CA SER A 224 23.98 -8.14 -20.75
C SER A 224 23.18 -7.02 -20.09
N ARG A 225 22.82 -5.96 -20.83
CA ARG A 225 21.99 -4.87 -20.30
C ARG A 225 20.57 -5.34 -19.96
N LEU A 226 19.98 -6.21 -20.78
CA LEU A 226 18.70 -6.84 -20.47
C LEU A 226 18.78 -7.65 -19.16
N ALA A 227 19.83 -8.45 -18.98
CA ALA A 227 20.03 -9.23 -17.76
C ALA A 227 20.17 -8.32 -16.52
N SER A 228 21.02 -7.29 -16.57
CA SER A 228 21.19 -6.34 -15.46
C SER A 228 19.94 -5.50 -15.17
N ALA A 229 19.13 -5.18 -16.19
CA ALA A 229 17.85 -4.51 -16.00
C ALA A 229 16.83 -5.43 -15.28
N ILE A 230 16.77 -6.72 -15.66
CA ILE A 230 15.93 -7.72 -14.99
C ILE A 230 16.38 -7.93 -13.53
N GLU A 231 17.69 -8.02 -13.28
CA GLU A 231 18.27 -8.11 -11.94
C GLU A 231 17.92 -6.89 -11.07
N GLY A 232 18.04 -5.68 -11.62
CA GLY A 232 17.64 -4.44 -10.94
C GLY A 232 16.13 -4.36 -10.65
N LEU A 233 15.27 -4.84 -11.58
CA LEU A 233 13.83 -4.92 -11.33
C LEU A 233 13.47 -6.01 -10.29
N LEU A 234 14.19 -7.13 -10.22
CA LEU A 234 14.01 -8.16 -9.20
C LEU A 234 14.37 -7.64 -7.80
N GLU A 235 15.48 -6.92 -7.67
CA GLU A 235 15.87 -6.27 -6.41
C GLU A 235 14.82 -5.22 -5.98
N LEU A 236 14.36 -4.36 -6.90
CA LEU A 236 13.28 -3.41 -6.63
C LEU A 236 11.96 -4.11 -6.27
N LYS A 237 11.67 -5.28 -6.84
CA LYS A 237 10.51 -6.11 -6.50
C LYS A 237 10.60 -6.64 -5.07
N ILE A 238 11.76 -7.13 -4.65
CA ILE A 238 12.00 -7.60 -3.27
C ILE A 238 11.85 -6.45 -2.27
N GLN A 239 12.47 -5.29 -2.54
CA GLN A 239 12.39 -4.11 -1.67
C GLN A 239 10.95 -3.58 -1.53
N ARG A 240 10.19 -3.51 -2.62
CA ARG A 240 8.77 -3.09 -2.59
C ARG A 240 7.87 -4.12 -1.92
N MET A 241 8.14 -5.42 -2.10
CA MET A 241 7.43 -6.50 -1.41
C MET A 241 7.60 -6.38 0.10
N GLN A 242 8.83 -6.20 0.58
CA GLN A 242 9.12 -6.02 2.01
C GLN A 242 8.37 -4.81 2.57
N ARG A 243 8.45 -3.63 1.92
CA ARG A 243 7.71 -2.43 2.34
C ARG A 243 6.20 -2.66 2.43
N ILE A 244 5.61 -3.42 1.49
CA ILE A 244 4.19 -3.79 1.55
C ILE A 244 3.89 -4.76 2.70
N GLN A 245 4.76 -5.75 2.95
CA GLN A 245 4.58 -6.72 4.04
C GLN A 245 4.67 -6.05 5.41
N ASP A 246 5.60 -5.11 5.59
CA ASP A 246 5.73 -4.26 6.78
C ASP A 246 4.48 -3.38 6.97
N LEU A 247 4.09 -2.61 5.95
CA LEU A 247 2.91 -1.74 5.99
C LEU A 247 1.62 -2.52 6.26
N ALA A 248 1.44 -3.68 5.63
CA ALA A 248 0.25 -4.52 5.82
C ALA A 248 0.22 -5.20 7.20
N THR A 249 1.38 -5.45 7.81
CA THR A 249 1.48 -5.90 9.22
C THR A 249 1.05 -4.77 10.15
N SER A 250 1.61 -3.56 10.00
CA SER A 250 1.21 -2.36 10.74
C SER A 250 -0.28 -2.04 10.60
N LEU A 251 -0.83 -2.25 9.39
CA LEU A 251 -2.25 -2.07 9.09
C LEU A 251 -3.14 -3.04 9.90
N ILE A 252 -2.78 -4.33 9.96
CA ILE A 252 -3.47 -5.32 10.80
C ILE A 252 -3.34 -4.99 12.29
N GLU A 253 -2.16 -4.56 12.77
CA GLU A 253 -1.97 -4.16 14.16
C GLU A 253 -2.85 -2.95 14.53
N LEU A 254 -2.93 -1.94 13.66
CA LEU A 254 -3.79 -0.77 13.85
C LEU A 254 -5.27 -1.14 13.79
N TRP A 255 -5.71 -2.01 12.88
CA TRP A 255 -7.10 -2.47 12.83
C TRP A 255 -7.52 -3.24 14.09
N ASN A 256 -6.65 -4.13 14.58
CA ASN A 256 -6.88 -4.89 15.82
C ASN A 256 -6.86 -3.99 17.08
N LEU A 257 -6.11 -2.88 17.06
CA LEU A 257 -6.04 -1.91 18.16
C LEU A 257 -7.22 -0.92 18.17
N MET A 258 -7.80 -0.63 17.01
CA MET A 258 -8.83 0.39 16.81
C MET A 258 -10.24 -0.18 16.57
N ASP A 259 -10.41 -1.51 16.63
CA ASP A 259 -11.64 -2.24 16.28
C ASP A 259 -12.22 -1.82 14.90
N THR A 260 -11.34 -1.64 13.90
CA THR A 260 -11.71 -1.10 12.57
C THR A 260 -12.73 -2.01 11.87
N PRO A 261 -13.87 -1.48 11.36
CA PRO A 261 -14.93 -2.28 10.77
C PRO A 261 -14.49 -3.01 9.49
N LEU A 262 -15.06 -4.19 9.25
CA LEU A 262 -14.65 -5.11 8.18
C LEU A 262 -14.81 -4.48 6.77
N GLU A 263 -15.75 -3.56 6.62
CA GLU A 263 -15.99 -2.79 5.40
C GLU A 263 -14.80 -1.87 5.05
N GLU A 264 -14.15 -1.25 6.04
CA GLU A 264 -12.90 -0.49 5.82
C GLU A 264 -11.73 -1.45 5.56
N GLN A 265 -11.65 -2.58 6.28
CA GLN A 265 -10.61 -3.59 6.05
C GLN A 265 -10.67 -4.20 4.64
N GLN A 266 -11.86 -4.36 4.07
CA GLN A 266 -12.07 -5.03 2.78
C GLN A 266 -11.33 -4.36 1.63
N MET A 267 -11.15 -3.04 1.69
CA MET A 267 -10.42 -2.26 0.68
C MET A 267 -8.95 -2.67 0.52
N PHE A 268 -8.35 -3.28 1.55
CA PHE A 268 -6.94 -3.64 1.59
C PHE A 268 -6.70 -5.16 1.75
N GLN A 269 -7.75 -5.99 1.69
CA GLN A 269 -7.63 -7.47 1.79
C GLN A 269 -6.73 -8.09 0.72
N SER A 270 -6.64 -7.49 -0.47
CA SER A 270 -5.71 -7.90 -1.53
C SER A 270 -4.25 -7.79 -1.12
N VAL A 271 -3.93 -6.80 -0.27
CA VAL A 271 -2.59 -6.50 0.25
C VAL A 271 -2.29 -7.38 1.47
N THR A 272 -3.21 -7.45 2.43
CA THR A 272 -2.98 -8.23 3.67
C THR A 272 -2.90 -9.74 3.43
N CYS A 273 -3.59 -10.27 2.41
CA CYS A 273 -3.43 -11.66 1.96
C CYS A 273 -2.03 -11.99 1.40
N LYS A 274 -1.16 -11.00 1.16
CA LYS A 274 0.21 -11.18 0.63
C LYS A 274 1.32 -10.99 1.69
N ILE A 275 0.97 -10.78 2.95
CA ILE A 275 1.94 -10.62 4.07
C ILE A 275 2.93 -11.78 4.14
N ALA A 276 2.48 -13.01 3.93
CA ALA A 276 3.30 -14.22 3.96
C ALA A 276 3.66 -14.79 2.57
N ALA A 277 3.37 -14.06 1.48
CA ALA A 277 3.62 -14.53 0.12
C ALA A 277 5.11 -14.47 -0.24
N SER A 278 5.60 -15.46 -1.00
CA SER A 278 6.95 -15.41 -1.56
C SER A 278 7.03 -14.48 -2.77
N GLU A 279 8.25 -14.04 -3.12
CA GLU A 279 8.51 -13.16 -4.26
C GLU A 279 7.89 -13.70 -5.57
N HIS A 280 7.92 -15.02 -5.77
CA HIS A 280 7.37 -15.68 -6.96
C HIS A 280 5.82 -15.77 -6.97
N GLU A 281 5.15 -15.59 -5.83
CA GLU A 281 3.68 -15.61 -5.69
C GLU A 281 3.02 -14.24 -5.90
N ILE A 282 3.82 -13.17 -5.94
CA ILE A 282 3.36 -11.82 -6.27
C ILE A 282 3.47 -11.64 -7.78
N THR A 283 2.40 -12.05 -8.48
CA THR A 283 2.25 -11.96 -9.94
C THR A 283 1.08 -11.09 -10.38
N GLU A 284 0.27 -10.56 -9.45
CA GLU A 284 -0.81 -9.64 -9.79
C GLU A 284 -0.27 -8.29 -10.33
N PRO A 285 -0.87 -7.74 -11.40
CA PRO A 285 -0.45 -6.47 -11.97
C PRO A 285 -0.67 -5.33 -10.97
N ASN A 286 0.26 -4.37 -10.96
CA ASN A 286 0.32 -3.22 -10.07
C ASN A 286 0.38 -3.53 -8.55
N MET A 287 0.50 -4.81 -8.14
CA MET A 287 0.56 -5.20 -6.73
C MET A 287 1.79 -4.64 -6.00
N LEU A 288 2.86 -4.32 -6.73
CA LEU A 288 4.05 -3.62 -6.22
C LEU A 288 4.24 -2.28 -6.93
N SER A 289 3.15 -1.64 -7.36
CA SER A 289 3.17 -0.27 -7.89
C SER A 289 3.44 0.77 -6.79
N VAL A 290 4.06 1.89 -7.18
CA VAL A 290 4.30 3.02 -6.27
C VAL A 290 2.98 3.59 -5.76
N ASP A 291 1.95 3.66 -6.62
CA ASP A 291 0.63 4.18 -6.25
C ASP A 291 -0.07 3.32 -5.19
N LEU A 292 -0.01 1.99 -5.30
CA LEU A 292 -0.57 1.11 -4.27
C LEU A 292 0.18 1.21 -2.95
N ILE A 293 1.51 1.27 -2.98
CA ILE A 293 2.35 1.48 -1.77
C ILE A 293 1.94 2.78 -1.08
N ASN A 294 1.86 3.89 -1.84
CA ASN A 294 1.48 5.20 -1.32
C ASN A 294 0.05 5.20 -0.73
N CYS A 295 -0.89 4.47 -1.34
CA CYS A 295 -2.25 4.33 -0.82
C CYS A 295 -2.30 3.56 0.53
N VAL A 296 -1.53 2.49 0.68
CA VAL A 296 -1.43 1.73 1.94
C VAL A 296 -0.72 2.56 3.01
N GLU A 297 0.36 3.26 2.65
CA GLU A 297 1.14 4.11 3.55
C GLU A 297 0.35 5.33 4.04
N ALA A 298 -0.48 5.92 3.18
CA ALA A 298 -1.43 6.97 3.55
C ALA A 298 -2.54 6.45 4.50
N GLU A 299 -3.00 5.21 4.33
CA GLU A 299 -3.99 4.60 5.22
C GLU A 299 -3.40 4.28 6.61
N VAL A 300 -2.18 3.72 6.67
CA VAL A 300 -1.45 3.54 7.93
C VAL A 300 -1.28 4.89 8.63
N SER A 301 -0.84 5.93 7.90
CA SER A 301 -0.72 7.30 8.43
C SER A 301 -2.06 7.87 8.93
N ARG A 302 -3.18 7.59 8.24
CA ARG A 302 -4.54 7.97 8.67
C ARG A 302 -4.91 7.31 10.00
N LEU A 303 -4.66 6.01 10.13
CA LEU A 303 -4.99 5.23 11.31
C LEU A 303 -4.10 5.59 12.50
N GLU A 304 -2.81 5.88 12.30
CA GLU A 304 -1.93 6.42 13.34
C GLU A 304 -2.37 7.80 13.84
N SER A 305 -2.75 8.69 12.92
CA SER A 305 -3.31 10.00 13.25
C SER A 305 -4.63 9.87 14.04
N LEU A 306 -5.51 8.95 13.63
CA LEU A 306 -6.75 8.64 14.33
C LEU A 306 -6.51 8.06 15.73
N LYS A 307 -5.55 7.13 15.87
CA LYS A 307 -5.08 6.57 17.15
C LYS A 307 -4.56 7.66 18.09
N SER A 308 -3.72 8.56 17.59
CA SER A 308 -3.20 9.70 18.35
C SER A 308 -4.32 10.64 18.82
N SER A 309 -5.23 11.00 17.90
CA SER A 309 -6.41 11.83 18.20
C SER A 309 -7.33 11.18 19.26
N LYS A 310 -7.54 9.86 19.18
CA LYS A 310 -8.35 9.11 20.15
C LYS A 310 -7.67 8.96 21.51
N MET A 311 -6.34 8.79 21.55
CA MET A 311 -5.59 8.80 22.80
C MET A 311 -5.65 10.18 23.48
N LYS A 312 -5.54 11.27 22.70
CA LYS A 312 -5.71 12.65 23.17
C LYS A 312 -7.11 12.90 23.73
N GLU A 313 -8.17 12.44 23.05
CA GLU A 313 -9.56 12.49 23.55
C GLU A 313 -9.70 11.76 24.90
N LEU A 314 -9.10 10.57 25.02
CA LEU A 314 -9.15 9.75 26.23
C LEU A 314 -8.40 10.41 27.41
N VAL A 315 -7.23 11.01 27.16
CA VAL A 315 -6.46 11.80 28.14
C VAL A 315 -7.28 12.99 28.65
N PHE A 316 -7.90 13.79 27.77
CA PHE A 316 -8.77 14.90 28.19
C PHE A 316 -9.97 14.41 29.00
N LYS A 317 -10.63 13.34 28.56
CA LYS A 317 -11.78 12.74 29.27
C LYS A 317 -11.41 12.26 30.67
N LYS A 318 -10.20 11.72 30.85
CA LYS A 318 -9.67 11.29 32.15
C LYS A 318 -9.25 12.47 33.03
N ARG A 319 -8.62 13.51 32.48
CA ARG A 319 -8.40 14.77 33.19
C ARG A 319 -9.73 15.36 33.69
N SER A 320 -10.75 15.41 32.84
CA SER A 320 -12.09 15.86 33.25
C SER A 320 -12.70 14.98 34.35
N GLU A 321 -12.50 13.65 34.32
CA GLU A 321 -12.92 12.73 35.41
C GLU A 321 -12.22 13.09 36.73
N LEU A 322 -10.91 13.33 36.71
CA LEU A 322 -10.10 13.73 37.88
C LEU A 322 -10.60 15.04 38.48
N GLU A 323 -10.68 16.09 37.66
CA GLU A 323 -11.16 17.41 38.09
C GLU A 323 -12.58 17.34 38.68
N ASP A 324 -13.48 16.55 38.07
CA ASP A 324 -14.85 16.39 38.55
C ASP A 324 -14.93 15.75 39.94
N ILE A 325 -13.98 14.86 40.27
CA ILE A 325 -13.90 14.26 41.61
C ILE A 325 -13.31 15.27 42.59
N CYS A 326 -12.24 15.99 42.23
CA CYS A 326 -11.67 17.07 43.04
C CYS A 326 -12.73 18.14 43.39
N ARG A 327 -13.48 18.64 42.38
CA ARG A 327 -14.60 19.58 42.56
C ARG A 327 -15.68 19.04 43.49
N LYS A 328 -16.08 17.77 43.35
CA LYS A 328 -17.12 17.13 44.21
C LYS A 328 -16.64 16.82 45.63
N THR A 329 -15.32 16.92 45.89
CA THR A 329 -14.74 16.59 47.20
C THR A 329 -13.94 17.73 47.82
N HIS A 330 -14.06 18.94 47.25
CA HIS A 330 -13.49 20.20 47.76
C HIS A 330 -11.96 20.16 47.93
N ILE A 331 -11.31 19.42 47.03
CA ILE A 331 -9.86 19.24 46.95
C ILE A 331 -9.30 20.20 45.91
N LEU A 332 -8.29 20.99 46.26
CA LEU A 332 -7.56 21.80 45.27
C LEU A 332 -6.75 20.89 44.33
N SER A 333 -6.89 21.09 43.03
CA SER A 333 -6.03 20.47 42.01
C SER A 333 -4.78 21.32 41.80
N GLU A 334 -3.81 21.24 42.71
CA GLU A 334 -2.47 21.83 42.50
C GLU A 334 -1.75 21.20 41.27
N SER A 335 -2.26 20.07 40.79
CA SER A 335 -1.81 19.36 39.60
C SER A 335 -2.11 20.05 38.26
N ASP A 336 -3.05 20.99 38.19
CA ASP A 336 -3.58 21.49 36.89
C ASP A 336 -2.46 22.02 35.98
N THR A 337 -1.62 22.94 36.45
CA THR A 337 -0.55 23.53 35.63
C THR A 337 0.50 22.51 35.18
N SER A 338 0.83 21.52 36.01
CA SER A 338 1.81 20.47 35.64
C SER A 338 1.24 19.47 34.64
N LEU A 339 -0.06 19.21 34.68
CA LEU A 339 -0.74 18.31 33.75
C LEU A 339 -1.04 19.01 32.41
N GLU A 340 -1.29 20.32 32.43
CA GLU A 340 -1.48 21.16 31.25
C GLU A 340 -0.21 21.23 30.38
N VAL A 341 0.95 21.46 31.01
CA VAL A 341 2.27 21.39 30.34
C VAL A 341 2.56 19.99 29.78
N ALA A 342 2.15 18.92 30.46
CA ALA A 342 2.28 17.56 29.94
C ALA A 342 1.38 17.31 28.71
N ILE A 343 0.22 17.97 28.63
CA ILE A 343 -0.69 17.87 27.47
C ILE A 343 -0.13 18.66 26.28
N GLU A 344 0.44 19.85 26.47
CA GLU A 344 1.18 20.57 25.40
C GLU A 344 2.41 19.76 24.92
N ALA A 345 3.03 18.97 25.81
CA ALA A 345 4.11 18.04 25.45
C ALA A 345 3.62 16.84 24.59
N ILE A 346 2.34 16.44 24.67
CA ILE A 346 1.74 15.49 23.71
C ILE A 346 1.56 16.16 22.35
N GLU A 347 1.07 17.41 22.31
CA GLU A 347 0.82 18.11 21.04
C GLU A 347 2.09 18.40 20.23
N SER A 348 3.22 18.56 20.92
CA SER A 348 4.56 18.66 20.31
C SER A 348 5.24 17.31 20.02
N GLY A 349 4.59 16.18 20.34
CA GLY A 349 5.14 14.83 20.15
C GLY A 349 6.31 14.48 21.08
N ALA A 350 6.53 15.25 22.15
CA ALA A 350 7.68 15.11 23.04
C ALA A 350 7.47 14.06 24.15
N VAL A 351 6.23 13.64 24.41
CA VAL A 351 5.89 12.65 25.45
C VAL A 351 4.81 11.69 24.92
N ASP A 352 4.96 10.39 25.24
CA ASP A 352 3.95 9.37 24.96
C ASP A 352 2.64 9.65 25.74
N ALA A 353 1.54 9.71 25.00
CA ALA A 353 0.20 9.93 25.55
C ALA A 353 -0.32 8.75 26.38
N GLY A 354 0.15 7.50 26.15
CA GLY A 354 -0.18 6.35 26.99
C GLY A 354 0.40 6.49 28.41
N SER A 355 1.66 6.87 28.50
CA SER A 355 2.38 7.15 29.75
C SER A 355 1.75 8.29 30.56
N ILE A 356 1.17 9.30 29.90
CA ILE A 356 0.40 10.37 30.57
C ILE A 356 -0.98 9.87 31.01
N LEU A 357 -1.65 9.04 30.21
CA LEU A 357 -2.94 8.43 30.58
C LEU A 357 -2.81 7.60 31.87
N GLU A 358 -1.78 6.74 31.97
CA GLU A 358 -1.51 5.95 33.18
C GLU A 358 -1.29 6.83 34.42
N GLN A 359 -0.52 7.91 34.30
CA GLN A 359 -0.30 8.87 35.39
C GLN A 359 -1.62 9.52 35.85
N ILE A 360 -2.51 9.89 34.93
CA ILE A 360 -3.84 10.43 35.27
C ILE A 360 -4.69 9.35 35.97
N GLU A 361 -4.67 8.10 35.53
CA GLU A 361 -5.42 7.02 36.19
C GLU A 361 -4.90 6.74 37.62
N ILE A 362 -3.58 6.80 37.84
CA ILE A 362 -2.97 6.72 39.17
C ILE A 362 -3.40 7.90 40.07
N LEU A 363 -3.47 9.13 39.53
CA LEU A 363 -3.98 10.29 40.26
C LEU A 363 -5.47 10.16 40.58
N ILE A 364 -6.29 9.70 39.64
CA ILE A 364 -7.71 9.39 39.85
C ILE A 364 -7.88 8.34 40.95
N GLY A 365 -7.02 7.31 41.01
CA GLY A 365 -7.01 6.32 42.07
C GLY A 365 -6.81 6.94 43.46
N LYS A 366 -5.73 7.72 43.61
CA LYS A 366 -5.40 8.44 44.86
C LYS A 366 -6.52 9.39 45.29
N VAL A 367 -7.06 10.17 44.35
CA VAL A 367 -8.14 11.14 44.62
C VAL A 367 -9.46 10.43 44.96
N LYS A 368 -9.74 9.25 44.40
CA LYS A 368 -10.91 8.42 44.80
C LYS A 368 -10.79 7.84 46.21
N GLU A 369 -9.58 7.44 46.63
CA GLU A 369 -9.31 7.02 48.01
C GLU A 369 -9.48 8.21 48.98
N GLU A 370 -8.91 9.36 48.63
CA GLU A 370 -9.02 10.60 49.38
C GLU A 370 -10.49 11.02 49.57
N ALA A 371 -11.24 11.05 48.47
CA ALA A 371 -12.68 11.29 48.41
C ALA A 371 -13.48 10.34 49.31
N PHE A 372 -13.16 9.04 49.31
CA PHE A 372 -13.82 8.06 50.17
C PHE A 372 -13.60 8.37 51.66
N SER A 373 -12.38 8.75 52.05
CA SER A 373 -12.08 9.16 53.43
C SER A 373 -12.80 10.44 53.86
N ARG A 374 -12.88 11.44 52.95
CA ARG A 374 -13.45 12.77 53.24
C ARG A 374 -14.98 12.73 53.29
N LYS A 375 -15.61 11.70 52.71
CA LYS A 375 -17.07 11.55 52.56
C LYS A 375 -17.87 11.87 53.83
N GLU A 376 -17.56 11.26 54.99
CA GLU A 376 -18.40 11.49 56.19
C GLU A 376 -18.27 12.93 56.72
N ILE A 377 -17.11 13.55 56.55
CA ILE A 377 -16.89 14.95 56.93
C ILE A 377 -17.64 15.86 55.96
N LEU A 378 -17.52 15.65 54.65
CA LEU A 378 -18.26 16.42 53.64
C LEU A 378 -19.79 16.29 53.82
N GLU A 379 -20.29 15.09 54.08
CA GLU A 379 -21.69 14.83 54.43
C GLU A 379 -22.15 15.61 55.67
N LYS A 380 -21.25 15.98 56.59
CA LYS A 380 -21.56 16.83 57.75
C LYS A 380 -21.41 18.32 57.44
N VAL A 381 -20.40 18.71 56.64
CA VAL A 381 -20.21 20.08 56.16
C VAL A 381 -21.44 20.53 55.39
N GLU A 382 -21.94 19.73 54.44
CA GLU A 382 -23.18 20.01 53.69
C GLU A 382 -24.37 20.27 54.64
N LYS A 383 -24.57 19.38 55.62
CA LYS A 383 -25.66 19.49 56.62
C LYS A 383 -25.50 20.74 57.50
N TRP A 384 -24.27 21.13 57.86
CA TRP A 384 -23.96 22.35 58.61
C TRP A 384 -24.18 23.62 57.77
N MET A 385 -23.64 23.67 56.55
CA MET A 385 -23.84 24.80 55.63
C MET A 385 -25.31 25.04 55.32
N GLY A 386 -26.08 23.98 55.04
CA GLY A 386 -27.54 24.09 54.83
C GLY A 386 -28.28 24.59 56.07
N ALA A 387 -27.82 24.24 57.27
CA ALA A 387 -28.36 24.77 58.51
C ALA A 387 -27.98 26.25 58.75
N CYS A 388 -26.78 26.69 58.34
CA CYS A 388 -26.38 28.10 58.35
C CYS A 388 -27.15 28.93 57.31
N GLN A 389 -27.48 28.37 56.14
CA GLN A 389 -28.34 29.01 55.15
C GLN A 389 -29.77 29.23 55.70
N GLU A 390 -30.34 28.25 56.40
CA GLU A 390 -31.61 28.44 57.13
C GLU A 390 -31.48 29.42 58.31
N GLU A 391 -30.31 29.57 58.96
CA GLU A 391 -30.11 30.65 59.94
C GLU A 391 -30.18 32.02 59.25
N CYS A 392 -29.40 32.25 58.19
CA CYS A 392 -29.40 33.53 57.48
C CYS A 392 -30.80 33.87 56.92
N TRP A 393 -31.53 32.88 56.38
CA TRP A 393 -32.92 33.06 55.97
C TRP A 393 -33.85 33.42 57.15
N LEU A 394 -33.66 32.77 58.31
CA LEU A 394 -34.43 33.05 59.53
C LEU A 394 -34.09 34.44 60.11
N GLU A 395 -32.84 34.89 60.04
CA GLU A 395 -32.43 36.24 60.44
C GLU A 395 -33.10 37.31 59.58
N GLU A 396 -33.13 37.14 58.26
CA GLU A 396 -33.83 38.07 57.36
C GLU A 396 -35.35 38.04 57.61
N TYR A 397 -35.94 36.86 57.80
CA TYR A 397 -37.33 36.70 58.27
C TYR A 397 -37.56 37.20 59.71
N ASN A 398 -36.53 37.54 60.49
CA ASN A 398 -36.66 38.24 61.78
C ASN A 398 -36.53 39.76 61.65
N ARG A 399 -35.99 40.28 60.53
CA ARG A 399 -35.90 41.71 60.21
C ARG A 399 -37.16 42.25 59.55
N ASP A 400 -37.87 41.43 58.78
CA ASP A 400 -39.10 41.84 58.08
C ASP A 400 -40.20 42.31 59.05
N VAL A 401 -40.58 43.59 58.93
CA VAL A 401 -41.66 44.23 59.68
C VAL A 401 -43.04 43.75 59.21
N ASN A 402 -43.18 43.37 57.94
CA ASN A 402 -44.43 42.91 57.32
C ASN A 402 -44.74 41.43 57.58
N ARG A 403 -43.86 40.72 58.28
CA ARG A 403 -43.87 39.28 58.55
C ARG A 403 -45.20 38.67 59.01
N TYR A 404 -45.99 39.43 59.76
CA TYR A 404 -47.26 38.99 60.35
C TYR A 404 -48.48 39.41 59.53
N ASN A 405 -48.31 40.02 58.36
CA ASN A 405 -49.42 40.34 57.47
C ASN A 405 -50.18 39.06 57.06
N ALA A 406 -51.51 39.09 57.15
CA ALA A 406 -52.39 37.94 57.00
C ALA A 406 -52.61 37.49 55.54
N GLY A 407 -51.54 37.47 54.74
CA GLY A 407 -51.55 37.02 53.35
C GLY A 407 -51.69 35.50 53.21
N ARG A 408 -52.25 35.05 52.07
CA ARG A 408 -52.34 33.63 51.70
C ARG A 408 -50.94 33.04 51.58
N GLY A 409 -50.50 32.32 52.61
CA GLY A 409 -49.20 31.65 52.67
C GLY A 409 -48.46 31.82 54.00
N ALA A 410 -48.78 32.84 54.80
CA ALA A 410 -48.02 33.21 56.01
C ALA A 410 -47.82 32.04 57.01
N HIS A 411 -48.81 31.16 57.17
CA HIS A 411 -48.72 29.96 57.99
C HIS A 411 -47.62 28.97 57.54
N LEU A 412 -47.37 28.83 56.23
CA LEU A 412 -46.30 27.97 55.71
C LEU A 412 -44.92 28.60 55.99
N THR A 413 -44.80 29.92 55.81
CA THR A 413 -43.56 30.66 56.11
C THR A 413 -43.24 30.62 57.60
N LEU A 414 -44.24 30.78 58.46
CA LEU A 414 -44.10 30.66 59.91
C LEU A 414 -43.69 29.23 60.31
N LYS A 415 -44.27 28.20 59.67
CA LYS A 415 -43.88 26.79 59.87
C LYS A 415 -42.46 26.47 59.36
N ARG A 416 -41.97 27.16 58.31
CA ARG A 416 -40.53 27.11 57.93
C ARG A 416 -39.68 27.78 59.02
N ALA A 417 -40.07 28.96 59.51
CA ALA A 417 -39.34 29.66 60.56
C ALA A 417 -39.25 28.88 61.88
N GLU A 418 -40.28 28.11 62.24
CA GLU A 418 -40.23 27.18 63.38
C GLU A 418 -39.26 26.02 63.15
N LYS A 419 -39.28 25.41 61.94
CA LYS A 419 -38.28 24.40 61.56
C LYS A 419 -36.85 24.98 61.57
N ALA A 420 -36.66 26.17 61.02
CA ALA A 420 -35.38 26.86 61.01
C ALA A 420 -34.89 27.14 62.43
N ARG A 421 -35.73 27.66 63.35
CA ARG A 421 -35.37 27.80 64.78
C ARG A 421 -34.95 26.47 65.39
N ALA A 422 -35.68 25.38 65.12
CA ALA A 422 -35.36 24.04 65.62
C ALA A 422 -34.09 23.42 64.99
N LEU A 423 -33.60 23.97 63.88
CA LEU A 423 -32.33 23.61 63.24
C LEU A 423 -31.18 24.50 63.73
N VAL A 424 -31.40 25.81 63.87
CA VAL A 424 -30.46 26.78 64.45
C VAL A 424 -30.11 26.43 65.89
N ASN A 425 -31.08 25.99 66.70
CA ASN A 425 -30.84 25.47 68.05
C ASN A 425 -29.95 24.20 68.08
N LYS A 426 -29.72 23.54 66.94
CA LYS A 426 -28.83 22.37 66.81
C LYS A 426 -27.46 22.71 66.20
N LEU A 427 -27.30 23.88 65.58
CA LEU A 427 -26.04 24.30 64.95
C LEU A 427 -24.81 24.13 65.87
N PRO A 428 -24.83 24.51 67.17
CA PRO A 428 -23.67 24.28 68.06
C PRO A 428 -23.28 22.80 68.16
N GLY A 429 -24.27 21.92 68.36
CA GLY A 429 -24.02 20.47 68.43
C GLY A 429 -23.57 19.88 67.09
N MET A 430 -23.95 20.47 65.96
CA MET A 430 -23.47 20.08 64.64
C MET A 430 -22.02 20.54 64.40
N VAL A 431 -21.65 21.74 64.84
CA VAL A 431 -20.28 22.26 64.77
C VAL A 431 -19.33 21.43 65.62
N GLU A 432 -19.63 21.18 66.89
CA GLU A 432 -18.73 20.37 67.75
C GLU A 432 -18.65 18.91 67.25
N ALA A 433 -19.76 18.32 66.79
CA ALA A 433 -19.76 16.97 66.21
C ALA A 433 -19.10 16.88 64.81
N LEU A 434 -18.80 18.01 64.18
CA LEU A 434 -17.99 18.12 62.96
C LEU A 434 -16.52 18.31 63.33
N LEU A 435 -16.21 19.30 64.16
CA LEU A 435 -14.86 19.60 64.69
C LEU A 435 -14.19 18.34 65.27
N VAL A 436 -14.88 17.58 66.13
CA VAL A 436 -14.35 16.33 66.71
C VAL A 436 -14.00 15.27 65.64
N LYS A 437 -14.75 15.20 64.53
CA LYS A 437 -14.44 14.26 63.44
C LYS A 437 -13.35 14.77 62.50
N THR A 438 -13.30 16.08 62.24
CA THR A 438 -12.22 16.69 61.47
C THR A 438 -10.88 16.56 62.21
N VAL A 439 -10.84 16.83 63.52
CA VAL A 439 -9.64 16.60 64.36
C VAL A 439 -9.23 15.12 64.40
N ALA A 440 -10.18 14.18 64.50
CA ALA A 440 -9.86 12.76 64.44
C ALA A 440 -9.21 12.37 63.09
N TRP A 441 -9.79 12.83 61.98
CA TRP A 441 -9.28 12.59 60.62
C TRP A 441 -7.90 13.23 60.38
N GLU A 442 -7.68 14.48 60.82
CA GLU A 442 -6.36 15.13 60.71
C GLU A 442 -5.29 14.37 61.51
N ASN A 443 -5.63 13.87 62.71
CA ASN A 443 -4.73 13.06 63.53
C ASN A 443 -4.46 11.65 62.93
N GLU A 444 -5.46 11.03 62.30
CA GLU A 444 -5.32 9.73 61.64
C GLU A 444 -4.50 9.80 60.34
N ARG A 445 -4.54 10.95 59.64
CA ARG A 445 -3.92 11.15 58.32
C ARG A 445 -2.59 11.91 58.37
N GLY A 446 -2.34 12.69 59.42
CA GLY A 446 -1.16 13.55 59.55
C GLY A 446 -1.16 14.79 58.65
N VAL A 447 -2.30 15.15 58.06
CA VAL A 447 -2.47 16.30 57.14
C VAL A 447 -3.73 17.09 57.50
N GLU A 448 -3.74 18.38 57.20
CA GLU A 448 -4.88 19.26 57.48
C GLU A 448 -6.09 18.96 56.56
N PHE A 449 -7.31 19.12 57.09
CA PHE A 449 -8.52 19.01 56.27
C PHE A 449 -8.82 20.35 55.61
N THR A 450 -8.43 20.49 54.34
CA THR A 450 -8.84 21.61 53.48
C THR A 450 -10.22 21.37 52.87
N TYR A 451 -11.01 22.45 52.77
CA TYR A 451 -12.26 22.54 52.02
C TYR A 451 -12.15 23.77 51.11
N ASP A 452 -12.13 23.58 49.79
CA ASP A 452 -11.93 24.65 48.79
C ASP A 452 -10.68 25.50 49.06
N GLY A 453 -9.62 24.87 49.59
CA GLY A 453 -8.35 25.51 49.94
C GLY A 453 -8.26 26.10 51.36
N VAL A 454 -9.38 26.22 52.09
CA VAL A 454 -9.39 26.74 53.47
C VAL A 454 -9.44 25.59 54.47
N ARG A 455 -8.66 25.63 55.56
CA ARG A 455 -8.73 24.59 56.60
C ARG A 455 -10.10 24.61 57.28
N LEU A 456 -10.80 23.48 57.27
CA LEU A 456 -12.17 23.35 57.78
C LEU A 456 -12.26 23.67 59.28
N LEU A 457 -11.23 23.37 60.07
CA LEU A 457 -11.21 23.75 61.49
C LEU A 457 -11.23 25.27 61.69
N SER A 458 -10.51 26.03 60.86
CA SER A 458 -10.53 27.50 60.88
C SER A 458 -11.93 28.03 60.55
N MET A 459 -12.56 27.52 59.47
CA MET A 459 -13.93 27.90 59.10
C MET A 459 -14.95 27.67 60.21
N LEU A 460 -14.76 26.62 61.02
CA LEU A 460 -15.64 26.29 62.14
C LEU A 460 -15.40 27.18 63.36
N GLU A 461 -14.15 27.56 63.64
CA GLU A 461 -13.82 28.48 64.74
C GLU A 461 -14.22 29.92 64.41
N ASP A 462 -13.98 30.37 63.17
CA ASP A 462 -14.49 31.66 62.65
C ASP A 462 -16.02 31.72 62.78
N TYR A 463 -16.72 30.61 62.50
CA TYR A 463 -18.15 30.52 62.70
C TYR A 463 -18.56 30.54 64.18
N LYS A 464 -17.78 29.95 65.11
CA LYS A 464 -18.04 30.07 66.56
C LYS A 464 -17.93 31.53 67.03
N ILE A 465 -16.88 32.23 66.59
CA ILE A 465 -16.65 33.64 66.90
C ILE A 465 -17.81 34.49 66.36
N LEU A 466 -18.12 34.39 65.06
CA LEU A 466 -19.23 35.10 64.43
C LEU A 466 -20.58 34.81 65.10
N ARG A 467 -20.80 33.57 65.54
CA ARG A 467 -22.02 33.19 66.27
C ARG A 467 -22.07 33.83 67.66
N GLN A 468 -20.95 33.90 68.38
CA GLN A 468 -20.88 34.59 69.67
C GLN A 468 -21.13 36.10 69.49
N GLU A 469 -20.49 36.75 68.50
CA GLU A 469 -20.73 38.15 68.17
C GLU A 469 -22.21 38.42 67.86
N LYS A 470 -22.87 37.55 67.09
CA LYS A 470 -24.31 37.62 66.84
C LYS A 470 -25.14 37.49 68.13
N GLU A 471 -24.78 36.60 69.05
CA GLU A 471 -25.50 36.44 70.33
C GLU A 471 -25.27 37.63 71.28
N GLU A 472 -24.08 38.24 71.25
CA GLU A 472 -23.75 39.46 71.97
C GLU A 472 -24.40 40.71 71.36
N GLU A 473 -24.51 40.84 70.05
CA GLU A 473 -25.28 41.89 69.38
C GLU A 473 -26.78 41.74 69.70
N ARG A 474 -27.32 40.52 69.57
CA ARG A 474 -28.68 40.19 70.02
C ARG A 474 -28.87 40.47 71.52
N LYS A 475 -27.82 40.45 72.35
CA LYS A 475 -27.86 40.87 73.78
C LYS A 475 -27.83 42.40 73.91
N ARG A 476 -26.89 43.10 73.26
CA ARG A 476 -26.78 44.57 73.26
C ARG A 476 -28.08 45.24 72.76
N ILE A 477 -28.69 44.72 71.69
CA ILE A 477 -30.02 45.18 71.21
C ILE A 477 -31.13 44.93 72.24
N ARG A 478 -31.12 43.79 72.95
CA ARG A 478 -32.09 43.53 74.03
C ARG A 478 -31.89 44.47 75.21
N ASP A 479 -30.66 44.74 75.60
CA ASP A 479 -30.33 45.60 76.74
C ASP A 479 -30.54 47.09 76.41
N GLN A 480 -30.31 47.51 75.16
CA GLN A 480 -30.72 48.82 74.64
C GLN A 480 -32.25 48.96 74.64
N LYS A 481 -33.00 47.95 74.19
CA LYS A 481 -34.49 47.97 74.24
C LYS A 481 -35.04 47.91 75.66
N LYS A 482 -34.33 47.31 76.62
CA LYS A 482 -34.66 47.45 78.06
C LYS A 482 -34.42 48.88 78.52
N LEU A 483 -33.29 49.49 78.15
CA LEU A 483 -32.97 50.87 78.54
C LEU A 483 -33.98 51.86 77.95
N GLU A 484 -34.31 51.73 76.66
CA GLU A 484 -35.35 52.48 75.97
C GLU A 484 -36.72 52.27 76.62
N GLY A 485 -37.11 51.02 76.88
CA GLY A 485 -38.36 50.70 77.58
C GLY A 485 -38.41 51.20 79.02
N GLN A 486 -37.27 51.25 79.72
CA GLN A 486 -37.14 51.84 81.05
C GLN A 486 -37.21 53.37 80.97
N LEU A 487 -36.61 54.01 79.96
CA LEU A 487 -36.70 55.45 79.73
C LEU A 487 -38.16 55.86 79.40
N ILE A 488 -38.87 55.05 78.62
CA ILE A 488 -40.31 55.21 78.37
C ILE A 488 -41.10 55.02 79.67
N ALA A 489 -40.86 53.95 80.44
CA ALA A 489 -41.56 53.71 81.71
C ALA A 489 -41.28 54.80 82.77
N GLU A 490 -40.06 55.33 82.84
CA GLU A 490 -39.69 56.46 83.68
C GLU A 490 -40.33 57.75 83.18
N GLN A 491 -40.42 57.98 81.86
CA GLN A 491 -41.11 59.13 81.29
C GLN A 491 -42.64 59.07 81.54
N GLU A 492 -43.25 57.89 81.42
CA GLU A 492 -44.65 57.63 81.78
C GLU A 492 -44.91 57.81 83.28
N ALA A 493 -43.97 57.41 84.14
CA ALA A 493 -44.05 57.63 85.59
C ALA A 493 -43.85 59.10 85.99
N LEU A 494 -42.95 59.83 85.32
CA LEU A 494 -42.58 61.21 85.67
C LEU A 494 -43.57 62.26 85.14
N PHE A 495 -44.17 62.03 83.96
CA PHE A 495 -45.20 62.92 83.40
C PHE A 495 -46.64 62.46 83.66
N GLY A 496 -46.81 61.24 84.17
CA GLY A 496 -48.09 60.54 84.20
C GLY A 496 -48.57 60.16 82.79
N SER A 497 -49.60 59.32 82.73
CA SER A 497 -50.23 58.88 81.48
C SER A 497 -51.02 60.02 80.81
N LYS A 498 -50.33 60.94 80.12
CA LYS A 498 -50.94 62.03 79.34
C LYS A 498 -51.79 61.47 78.18
N PRO A 499 -53.12 61.72 78.14
CA PRO A 499 -53.99 61.13 77.13
C PRO A 499 -54.27 62.10 75.97
N SER A 500 -53.66 61.89 74.79
CA SER A 500 -54.11 62.43 73.48
C SER A 500 -53.16 62.06 72.33
N PRO A 501 -53.60 62.16 71.05
CA PRO A 501 -54.89 62.63 70.56
C PRO A 501 -55.81 61.52 70.02
N MET A 502 -57.10 61.82 69.92
CA MET A 502 -58.15 60.92 69.43
C MET A 502 -58.81 61.49 68.16
N LYS A 503 -59.14 60.60 67.21
CA LYS A 503 -59.95 60.81 65.98
C LYS A 503 -59.30 61.56 64.79
N GLN A 504 -59.47 60.96 63.62
CA GLN A 504 -60.62 61.32 62.78
C GLN A 504 -61.51 60.08 62.54
N GLN A 505 -62.75 60.27 62.11
CA GLN A 505 -63.75 59.21 61.90
C GLN A 505 -64.40 59.35 60.52
N SER A 506 -64.69 58.23 59.83
CA SER A 506 -65.59 58.24 58.66
C SER A 506 -66.49 57.00 58.56
N ALA A 507 -67.76 57.19 58.92
CA ALA A 507 -68.98 56.56 58.38
C ALA A 507 -69.23 55.03 58.41
N LYS A 508 -70.20 54.65 59.27
CA LYS A 508 -71.31 53.68 59.01
C LYS A 508 -70.93 52.16 58.90
N LYS A 509 -71.80 51.17 59.19
CA LYS A 509 -73.27 51.17 59.43
C LYS A 509 -73.73 49.96 60.29
N GLY A 510 -74.36 50.20 61.45
CA GLY A 510 -75.29 49.28 62.17
C GLY A 510 -74.77 47.93 62.73
N GLY A 511 -75.36 47.32 63.77
CA GLY A 511 -76.24 47.89 64.81
C GLY A 511 -77.39 46.98 65.30
N ARG A 512 -77.34 46.54 66.56
CA ARG A 512 -78.53 46.41 67.43
C ARG A 512 -78.20 46.35 68.94
N LEU A 513 -79.18 46.75 69.73
CA LEU A 513 -79.28 46.82 71.21
C LEU A 513 -80.06 45.58 71.73
N SER A 514 -80.07 45.17 73.02
CA SER A 514 -79.36 45.54 74.27
C SER A 514 -79.73 44.48 75.36
N MET A 515 -79.32 44.71 76.63
CA MET A 515 -79.62 43.99 77.88
C MET A 515 -78.85 42.67 78.08
N GLY A 516 -78.20 42.38 79.22
CA GLY A 516 -77.90 43.13 80.47
C GLY A 516 -77.23 42.15 81.47
N GLY A 517 -76.60 42.51 82.61
CA GLY A 517 -76.28 43.79 83.24
C GLY A 517 -76.00 43.58 84.75
N SER A 518 -74.99 44.24 85.34
CA SER A 518 -74.63 44.20 86.79
C SER A 518 -74.09 42.85 87.37
N SER A 519 -73.26 42.80 88.43
CA SER A 519 -72.39 43.82 89.09
C SER A 519 -71.34 43.21 90.05
N ASN A 520 -70.24 43.95 90.27
CA ASN A 520 -69.38 44.03 91.49
C ASN A 520 -68.63 42.80 92.10
N ARG A 521 -67.28 42.94 92.18
CA ARG A 521 -66.36 42.75 93.35
C ARG A 521 -66.25 41.31 93.94
N ARG A 522 -65.14 40.88 94.55
CA ARG A 522 -64.11 41.57 95.37
C ARG A 522 -62.75 40.80 95.34
N LEU A 523 -61.64 41.46 95.69
CA LEU A 523 -60.30 40.88 95.88
C LEU A 523 -60.16 40.13 97.23
N SER A 524 -59.32 39.09 97.30
CA SER A 524 -58.27 38.94 98.34
C SER A 524 -57.36 37.68 98.19
N VAL A 525 -56.11 37.84 98.66
CA VAL A 525 -55.23 36.94 99.46
C VAL A 525 -55.71 35.47 99.68
N GLY A 526 -54.88 34.42 99.64
CA GLY A 526 -53.41 34.30 99.44
C GLY A 526 -52.75 33.32 100.46
N GLY A 527 -51.61 32.71 100.12
CA GLY A 527 -50.70 32.07 101.11
C GLY A 527 -50.69 30.53 101.25
N ALA A 528 -49.58 29.92 100.80
CA ALA A 528 -48.78 28.86 101.45
C ALA A 528 -49.29 27.41 101.73
N ALA A 529 -48.44 26.46 101.28
CA ALA A 529 -47.90 25.28 102.00
C ALA A 529 -48.53 23.86 101.89
N ALA A 530 -47.62 22.89 102.07
CA ALA A 530 -47.76 21.45 102.40
C ALA A 530 -48.19 20.41 101.33
N HIS A 531 -47.26 19.47 101.08
CA HIS A 531 -47.35 17.99 101.11
C HIS A 531 -48.67 17.25 100.74
N ALA A 532 -48.66 16.07 100.11
CA ALA A 532 -47.62 15.29 99.42
C ALA A 532 -48.26 14.07 98.69
N THR A 533 -47.57 13.45 97.73
CA THR A 533 -47.91 12.11 97.20
C THR A 533 -46.64 11.26 96.98
N PRO A 534 -46.68 9.92 97.14
CA PRO A 534 -45.48 9.08 97.18
C PRO A 534 -45.17 8.31 95.88
N LYS A 535 -43.90 7.87 95.82
CA LYS A 535 -43.35 6.75 95.02
C LYS A 535 -43.84 5.37 95.58
N PRO A 536 -43.61 4.18 94.96
CA PRO A 536 -42.42 3.84 94.14
C PRO A 536 -42.63 2.88 92.93
N ASP A 537 -41.49 2.45 92.43
CA ASP A 537 -41.16 1.59 91.29
C ASP A 537 -41.71 0.15 91.36
N VAL A 538 -41.66 -0.58 90.22
CA VAL A 538 -40.74 -1.73 90.02
C VAL A 538 -40.77 -2.24 88.56
N HIS A 539 -39.65 -2.84 88.13
CA HIS A 539 -39.35 -3.32 86.78
C HIS A 539 -40.27 -4.44 86.21
N SER A 540 -40.25 -4.59 84.88
CA SER A 540 -40.22 -5.92 84.25
C SER A 540 -39.45 -5.92 82.91
N LYS A 541 -39.23 -7.10 82.33
CA LYS A 541 -38.24 -7.37 81.27
C LYS A 541 -38.89 -7.75 79.91
N ARG A 542 -38.34 -7.14 78.84
CA ARG A 542 -37.71 -7.76 77.64
C ARG A 542 -38.37 -9.01 76.97
N ALA A 543 -38.61 -8.86 75.65
CA ALA A 543 -38.68 -9.90 74.60
C ALA A 543 -39.89 -10.87 74.56
N ALA A 544 -40.31 -11.42 73.41
CA ALA A 544 -40.13 -11.01 72.00
C ALA A 544 -41.05 -11.82 71.03
N ALA A 545 -41.25 -11.26 69.83
CA ALA A 545 -41.52 -11.91 68.54
C ALA A 545 -42.87 -12.62 68.25
N ALA A 546 -43.24 -12.54 66.95
CA ALA A 546 -44.15 -13.42 66.17
C ALA A 546 -45.66 -13.46 66.51
N ALA A 547 -46.59 -13.65 65.55
CA ALA A 547 -46.54 -13.44 64.09
C ALA A 547 -47.95 -13.45 63.43
N ALA A 548 -48.04 -12.83 62.24
CA ALA A 548 -48.86 -13.24 61.09
C ALA A 548 -50.42 -13.14 61.10
N THR A 549 -50.95 -13.29 59.87
CA THR A 549 -52.33 -13.66 59.44
C THR A 549 -53.45 -12.60 59.45
N THR A 550 -53.74 -12.07 58.25
CA THR A 550 -55.05 -11.57 57.81
C THR A 550 -55.99 -12.75 57.48
N PRO A 551 -57.34 -12.55 57.46
CA PRO A 551 -57.99 -12.37 56.15
C PRO A 551 -59.22 -11.42 56.12
N ASN A 552 -59.72 -11.20 54.89
CA ASN A 552 -60.99 -10.58 54.45
C ASN A 552 -62.22 -10.70 55.40
N THR A 553 -63.23 -9.80 55.36
CA THR A 553 -64.12 -9.63 54.18
C THR A 553 -64.97 -8.32 54.18
N ARG A 554 -65.31 -7.86 52.96
CA ARG A 554 -66.35 -6.89 52.48
C ARG A 554 -67.49 -6.49 53.46
N THR A 555 -68.05 -5.26 53.41
CA THR A 555 -68.89 -4.75 52.29
C THR A 555 -69.25 -3.24 52.38
N ALA A 556 -69.27 -2.55 51.22
CA ALA A 556 -70.19 -1.44 50.79
C ALA A 556 -70.27 -0.11 51.63
N LYS A 557 -70.67 1.08 51.11
CA LYS A 557 -71.28 1.51 49.82
C LYS A 557 -71.16 3.06 49.66
N LYS A 558 -71.16 3.59 48.42
CA LYS A 558 -71.37 5.03 48.02
C LYS A 558 -70.27 6.03 48.49
N ARG A 559 -70.06 7.25 47.93
CA ARG A 559 -70.47 8.05 46.72
C ARG A 559 -69.46 9.25 46.62
N ASP A 560 -69.25 10.04 45.56
CA ASP A 560 -69.45 9.98 44.09
C ASP A 560 -68.74 11.20 43.43
N HIS A 561 -68.68 11.25 42.09
CA HIS A 561 -68.39 12.40 41.18
C HIS A 561 -66.92 12.92 41.14
N ASN A 562 -66.29 13.20 39.98
CA ASN A 562 -66.65 13.91 38.71
C ASN A 562 -66.66 15.44 38.87
N LYS A 563 -66.27 16.32 37.92
CA LYS A 563 -65.68 16.36 36.54
C LYS A 563 -65.74 17.86 36.13
N ASP A 564 -65.24 18.36 35.01
CA ASP A 564 -64.33 17.84 33.97
C ASP A 564 -63.08 18.78 33.96
N ASP A 565 -62.60 19.55 32.96
CA ASP A 565 -62.74 19.64 31.49
C ASP A 565 -61.51 20.40 30.93
N GLY A 566 -61.11 20.32 29.65
CA GLY A 566 -61.74 19.57 28.56
C GLY A 566 -60.93 19.52 27.26
N PHE A 567 -61.33 18.58 26.40
CA PHE A 567 -61.38 18.60 24.91
C PHE A 567 -60.23 19.28 24.12
N THR A 568 -59.57 18.66 23.12
CA THR A 568 -59.93 17.59 22.16
C THR A 568 -58.71 16.74 21.74
N GLY A 569 -58.81 15.55 21.11
CA GLY A 569 -59.96 14.64 20.93
C GLY A 569 -59.89 13.70 19.70
N ARG A 570 -60.10 12.38 19.91
CA ARG A 570 -60.35 11.29 18.91
C ARG A 570 -59.15 10.89 18.01
N ARG A 571 -58.97 9.66 17.51
CA ARG A 571 -59.66 8.32 17.54
C ARG A 571 -58.55 7.25 17.29
N GLY A 572 -58.59 5.99 17.72
CA GLY A 572 -59.54 5.27 18.59
C GLY A 572 -60.29 4.12 17.90
N LEU A 573 -59.72 2.91 17.88
CA LEU A 573 -60.48 1.63 17.86
C LEU A 573 -59.59 0.42 18.27
N ASP A 574 -60.16 -0.48 19.06
CA ASP A 574 -59.64 -1.80 19.47
C ASP A 574 -59.95 -2.88 18.37
N THR A 575 -59.74 -4.21 18.46
CA THR A 575 -59.71 -5.13 19.61
C THR A 575 -59.13 -6.51 19.25
N ALA A 576 -58.57 -7.22 20.25
CA ALA A 576 -58.43 -8.69 20.39
C ALA A 576 -57.59 -9.51 19.36
N GLY A 577 -56.87 -10.56 19.76
CA GLY A 577 -56.52 -11.01 21.12
C GLY A 577 -56.26 -12.53 21.27
N ASN A 578 -55.62 -12.92 22.39
CA ASN A 578 -55.35 -14.32 22.84
C ASN A 578 -54.31 -15.13 22.01
N LYS A 579 -53.52 -16.07 22.57
CA LYS A 579 -53.26 -16.53 23.96
C LYS A 579 -52.01 -17.42 24.01
N LYS A 580 -51.18 -17.32 25.08
CA LYS A 580 -50.55 -18.40 25.91
C LYS A 580 -49.75 -19.55 25.22
N HIS A 581 -48.73 -20.20 25.81
CA HIS A 581 -48.17 -20.16 27.18
C HIS A 581 -46.68 -20.59 27.19
N ASN A 582 -46.05 -20.37 28.36
CA ASN A 582 -44.82 -20.90 28.98
C ASN A 582 -44.40 -22.34 28.56
N LEU A 583 -43.17 -22.84 28.81
CA LEU A 583 -42.38 -22.75 30.06
C LEU A 583 -40.95 -23.33 29.89
N SER A 584 -39.94 -22.77 30.56
CA SER A 584 -38.97 -23.50 31.45
C SER A 584 -37.78 -22.64 31.88
N GLU A 585 -37.24 -22.95 33.06
CA GLU A 585 -36.24 -22.22 33.84
C GLU A 585 -35.24 -23.24 34.41
N LEU A 586 -33.93 -22.95 34.40
CA LEU A 586 -32.90 -23.70 35.13
C LEU A 586 -31.58 -22.91 35.19
N GLU A 587 -31.09 -22.62 36.40
CA GLU A 587 -29.76 -22.03 36.64
C GLU A 587 -28.69 -23.11 36.99
N PRO A 588 -27.60 -22.85 37.75
CA PRO A 588 -26.31 -22.46 37.17
C PRO A 588 -25.17 -23.42 37.59
N ARG A 589 -23.92 -23.13 37.18
CA ARG A 589 -22.72 -23.79 37.74
C ARG A 589 -21.59 -22.80 38.07
N LYS A 590 -20.78 -23.16 39.07
CA LYS A 590 -19.60 -22.44 39.60
C LYS A 590 -18.44 -23.43 39.88
N PRO A 591 -17.21 -22.96 40.19
CA PRO A 591 -15.96 -23.65 39.82
C PRO A 591 -15.25 -24.40 40.96
N PHE A 592 -14.14 -25.10 40.65
CA PHE A 592 -12.96 -25.30 41.51
C PHE A 592 -11.70 -25.65 40.67
N SER A 593 -10.52 -25.74 41.31
CA SER A 593 -9.15 -25.85 40.73
C SER A 593 -8.33 -26.90 41.55
N PRO A 594 -6.96 -26.91 41.67
CA PRO A 594 -5.82 -26.62 40.77
C PRO A 594 -4.67 -27.70 40.83
N ILE A 595 -3.45 -27.37 40.36
CA ILE A 595 -2.11 -27.95 40.68
C ILE A 595 -1.63 -29.27 40.00
N SER A 596 -0.48 -29.18 39.30
CA SER A 596 0.70 -30.06 39.47
C SER A 596 1.96 -29.39 38.84
N SER A 597 3.18 -29.77 39.25
CA SER A 597 4.43 -29.06 38.87
C SER A 597 5.63 -30.01 38.74
N LYS A 598 6.58 -29.71 37.82
CA LYS A 598 8.00 -30.12 37.95
C LYS A 598 8.99 -29.39 37.03
N GLU A 599 9.64 -28.39 37.62
CA GLU A 599 11.08 -28.05 37.60
C GLU A 599 11.99 -28.31 36.36
N VAL A 600 12.49 -27.20 35.80
CA VAL A 600 13.93 -26.80 35.73
C VAL A 600 14.96 -27.78 35.12
N ARG A 601 15.59 -27.34 34.02
CA ARG A 601 17.03 -26.99 34.02
C ARG A 601 17.44 -26.02 32.91
N VAL A 602 18.09 -24.93 33.32
CA VAL A 602 18.88 -24.03 32.46
C VAL A 602 20.34 -24.52 32.49
N ILE A 603 21.02 -24.48 31.34
CA ILE A 603 22.48 -24.36 31.28
C ILE A 603 22.79 -23.29 30.23
N GLU A 604 23.42 -22.22 30.68
CA GLU A 604 23.96 -21.13 29.87
C GLU A 604 25.47 -21.14 30.07
N VAL A 605 26.25 -21.13 28.98
CA VAL A 605 27.71 -21.01 29.02
C VAL A 605 28.16 -20.12 27.86
N ASP A 606 28.52 -18.90 28.18
CA ASP A 606 29.22 -17.94 27.30
C ASP A 606 30.73 -18.21 27.34
N LEU A 607 31.41 -18.12 26.17
CA LEU A 607 32.67 -17.36 25.98
C LEU A 607 33.31 -17.53 24.57
N LYS A 608 33.69 -16.38 24.00
CA LYS A 608 34.89 -16.10 23.19
C LYS A 608 35.01 -16.50 21.70
N ASN A 609 35.11 -15.43 20.91
CA ASN A 609 35.86 -15.24 19.67
C ASN A 609 37.25 -15.93 19.63
N GLU A 610 37.68 -16.35 18.44
CA GLU A 610 38.95 -15.90 17.85
C GLU A 610 38.94 -16.03 16.31
N VAL A 611 39.99 -15.56 15.61
CA VAL A 611 40.01 -15.34 14.14
C VAL A 611 41.37 -15.75 13.55
N LEU A 612 41.42 -16.45 12.40
CA LEU A 612 42.33 -16.20 11.24
C LEU A 612 42.37 -17.33 10.16
N GLN A 613 42.59 -16.92 8.89
CA GLN A 613 43.30 -17.60 7.77
C GLN A 613 42.80 -18.95 7.19
N LYS A 614 42.44 -19.00 5.89
CA LYS A 614 43.28 -19.28 4.67
C LYS A 614 43.94 -20.67 4.67
N THR A 615 43.78 -21.56 3.66
CA THR A 615 44.17 -21.39 2.24
C THR A 615 43.59 -22.49 1.32
N PHE A 616 43.54 -22.27 0.00
CA PHE A 616 43.22 -23.23 -1.09
C PHE A 616 44.08 -24.51 -1.11
N GLN A 617 43.59 -25.59 -1.76
CA GLN A 617 44.28 -26.21 -2.91
C GLN A 617 43.37 -27.10 -3.79
N ASN A 618 43.85 -27.43 -5.00
CA ASN A 618 43.10 -28.08 -6.09
C ASN A 618 43.62 -29.49 -6.44
N SER A 619 42.72 -30.39 -6.85
CA SER A 619 42.96 -31.46 -7.83
C SER A 619 41.59 -31.97 -8.31
N THR A 620 41.15 -31.83 -9.58
CA THR A 620 41.72 -32.34 -10.84
C THR A 620 41.57 -33.87 -10.98
N THR A 621 41.11 -34.27 -12.16
CA THR A 621 40.62 -35.59 -12.62
C THR A 621 41.81 -36.53 -13.00
N PRO A 622 41.70 -37.74 -13.66
CA PRO A 622 40.53 -38.34 -14.35
C PRO A 622 40.40 -39.91 -14.46
N PHE A 623 39.36 -40.32 -15.21
CA PHE A 623 39.35 -41.37 -16.28
C PHE A 623 39.05 -42.87 -16.02
N VAL A 624 38.45 -43.46 -17.07
CA VAL A 624 38.36 -44.88 -17.53
C VAL A 624 37.17 -45.76 -17.09
N THR A 625 36.46 -46.25 -18.12
CA THR A 625 35.41 -47.31 -18.12
C THR A 625 35.98 -48.64 -18.68
N PRO A 626 35.35 -49.79 -18.37
CA PRO A 626 35.16 -50.84 -19.38
C PRO A 626 33.70 -51.36 -19.46
N SER A 627 33.41 -52.33 -20.34
CA SER A 627 32.06 -52.51 -20.93
C SER A 627 31.59 -53.98 -21.11
N LYS A 628 30.28 -54.15 -21.41
CA LYS A 628 29.64 -55.27 -22.16
C LYS A 628 29.48 -56.64 -21.43
N PRO A 629 28.71 -57.62 -21.99
CA PRO A 629 27.39 -57.54 -22.68
C PRO A 629 26.40 -58.71 -22.35
N THR A 630 25.15 -58.67 -22.85
CA THR A 630 24.28 -59.85 -23.12
C THR A 630 23.33 -59.55 -24.31
N ILE A 631 22.92 -60.56 -25.10
CA ILE A 631 22.05 -60.45 -26.31
C ILE A 631 21.10 -61.66 -26.44
N TYR A 632 19.82 -61.41 -26.77
CA TYR A 632 18.85 -62.24 -27.55
C TYR A 632 17.74 -61.24 -28.02
N ALA A 633 17.24 -61.11 -29.27
CA ALA A 633 16.95 -61.96 -30.44
C ALA A 633 15.63 -62.77 -30.34
N ALA A 634 14.75 -62.91 -31.37
CA ALA A 634 14.46 -62.15 -32.62
C ALA A 634 13.24 -62.78 -33.38
N THR A 635 12.36 -62.00 -34.06
CA THR A 635 11.43 -62.35 -35.20
C THR A 635 10.61 -61.07 -35.60
N GLU A 636 10.49 -60.65 -36.88
CA GLU A 636 9.49 -60.98 -37.96
C GLU A 636 8.06 -60.39 -37.71
N GLU A 637 7.26 -59.85 -38.67
CA GLU A 637 7.39 -59.73 -40.16
C GLU A 637 6.51 -58.58 -40.80
N GLU A 638 6.91 -58.10 -41.99
CA GLU A 638 6.10 -57.64 -43.17
C GLU A 638 5.09 -56.45 -43.17
N ASN A 639 4.61 -56.11 -44.39
CA ASN A 639 4.02 -54.80 -44.80
C ASN A 639 2.51 -54.84 -45.20
N ARG A 640 1.79 -53.69 -45.11
CA ARG A 640 0.94 -53.12 -46.22
C ARG A 640 0.21 -51.78 -45.92
N ILE A 641 -0.21 -51.12 -47.01
CA ILE A 641 -1.00 -49.86 -47.09
C ILE A 641 -2.41 -50.17 -47.66
N PRO A 642 -3.45 -49.35 -47.38
CA PRO A 642 -4.26 -48.81 -48.48
C PRO A 642 -4.64 -47.30 -48.35
N GLN A 643 -5.12 -46.71 -49.44
CA GLN A 643 -5.43 -45.27 -49.62
C GLN A 643 -6.95 -44.95 -49.60
N LYS A 644 -7.29 -43.65 -49.83
CA LYS A 644 -8.58 -43.02 -50.26
C LYS A 644 -9.41 -42.35 -49.13
N ASN A 645 -10.13 -41.22 -49.32
CA ASN A 645 -10.44 -40.45 -50.55
C ASN A 645 -10.84 -38.95 -50.28
N ILE A 646 -10.33 -38.02 -51.12
CA ILE A 646 -11.04 -36.93 -51.86
C ILE A 646 -11.75 -35.74 -51.13
N PHE A 647 -11.61 -34.54 -51.71
CA PHE A 647 -12.21 -33.22 -51.35
C PHE A 647 -13.67 -33.01 -51.85
N PRO A 648 -14.33 -31.88 -51.47
CA PRO A 648 -14.64 -30.86 -52.49
C PRO A 648 -14.22 -29.42 -52.11
N VAL A 649 -14.49 -28.43 -52.99
CA VAL A 649 -13.73 -27.16 -53.10
C VAL A 649 -14.61 -25.95 -53.50
N LEU A 650 -14.44 -24.80 -52.80
CA LEU A 650 -14.83 -23.40 -53.18
C LEU A 650 -16.37 -23.10 -53.31
N PRO A 651 -16.84 -21.82 -53.43
CA PRO A 651 -16.11 -20.56 -53.73
C PRO A 651 -16.36 -19.33 -52.81
N PHE A 652 -15.66 -18.23 -53.11
CA PHE A 652 -15.79 -16.88 -52.54
C PHE A 652 -16.99 -16.10 -53.11
N THR A 653 -17.52 -15.10 -52.37
CA THR A 653 -17.63 -13.68 -52.83
C THR A 653 -18.14 -12.73 -51.71
N PRO A 654 -17.83 -11.41 -51.72
CA PRO A 654 -18.21 -10.48 -50.64
C PRO A 654 -19.23 -9.37 -51.02
N SER A 655 -20.02 -8.91 -50.03
CA SER A 655 -20.84 -7.67 -50.03
C SER A 655 -21.55 -7.51 -48.66
N ALA A 656 -21.93 -6.33 -48.16
CA ALA A 656 -21.70 -4.93 -48.58
C ALA A 656 -21.76 -3.98 -47.35
N GLN A 657 -21.50 -2.68 -47.56
CA GLN A 657 -21.45 -1.64 -46.51
C GLN A 657 -22.79 -0.93 -46.28
N MET A 658 -23.00 -0.41 -45.06
CA MET A 658 -23.61 0.91 -44.82
C MET A 658 -22.82 1.62 -43.71
N GLN A 659 -22.00 2.62 -44.07
CA GLN A 659 -22.32 4.06 -44.06
C GLN A 659 -22.23 4.74 -42.69
N THR A 660 -21.10 5.42 -42.45
CA THR A 660 -21.07 6.76 -41.82
C THR A 660 -20.23 7.68 -42.71
N ALA A 661 -20.59 8.96 -42.78
CA ALA A 661 -20.01 9.92 -43.73
C ALA A 661 -18.95 10.82 -43.08
N MET A 662 -18.08 11.44 -43.91
CA MET A 662 -17.06 12.38 -43.47
C MET A 662 -17.37 13.82 -43.90
N THR A 663 -16.79 14.78 -43.16
CA THR A 663 -16.55 16.20 -43.55
C THR A 663 -17.79 17.10 -43.68
N PRO A 664 -17.66 18.45 -43.56
CA PRO A 664 -16.43 19.26 -43.61
C PRO A 664 -16.07 20.06 -42.34
N VAL A 665 -14.83 20.57 -42.35
CA VAL A 665 -14.35 21.64 -41.45
C VAL A 665 -15.08 22.95 -41.75
N ILE A 666 -15.58 23.62 -40.71
CA ILE A 666 -15.98 25.04 -40.75
C ILE A 666 -15.18 25.79 -39.67
N LYS A 667 -14.81 27.04 -39.96
CA LYS A 667 -13.79 27.79 -39.22
C LYS A 667 -14.41 28.93 -38.40
N GLY A 668 -14.36 28.78 -37.07
CA GLY A 668 -14.47 29.89 -36.11
C GLY A 668 -15.87 30.21 -35.60
N MET A 669 -16.14 29.82 -34.34
CA MET A 669 -16.54 30.71 -33.24
C MET A 669 -16.52 29.89 -31.94
N ILE A 670 -16.12 30.50 -30.82
CA ILE A 670 -16.09 29.86 -29.50
C ILE A 670 -17.47 30.04 -28.86
N PRO A 671 -18.15 28.96 -28.41
CA PRO A 671 -19.22 29.08 -27.44
C PRO A 671 -18.61 29.20 -26.04
N GLU A 672 -19.05 30.20 -25.25
CA GLU A 672 -18.88 30.14 -23.80
C GLU A 672 -19.84 29.09 -23.23
N GLU A 673 -19.33 28.11 -22.49
CA GLU A 673 -20.15 27.22 -21.68
C GLU A 673 -20.51 27.95 -20.37
N GLU A 674 -21.74 28.46 -20.25
CA GLU A 674 -22.23 28.92 -18.93
C GLU A 674 -22.36 27.71 -17.99
N GLU A 675 -21.55 27.65 -16.93
CA GLU A 675 -21.68 26.64 -15.87
C GLU A 675 -23.07 26.73 -15.22
N VAL A 676 -23.92 25.73 -15.50
CA VAL A 676 -25.22 25.57 -14.83
C VAL A 676 -24.99 24.87 -13.49
N ILE A 677 -24.65 25.65 -12.46
CA ILE A 677 -24.52 25.17 -11.08
C ILE A 677 -25.92 24.73 -10.58
N GLU A 678 -26.16 23.42 -10.55
CA GLU A 678 -27.42 22.84 -10.07
C GLU A 678 -27.41 22.66 -8.54
N TYR A 679 -27.97 23.64 -7.83
CA TYR A 679 -28.09 23.61 -6.37
C TYR A 679 -29.02 22.51 -5.85
N SER A 680 -28.67 21.89 -4.74
CA SER A 680 -29.47 20.87 -4.04
C SER A 680 -30.82 21.40 -3.52
N PHE A 681 -31.65 20.49 -3.04
CA PHE A 681 -32.96 20.82 -2.46
C PHE A 681 -32.83 21.63 -1.16
N GLU A 682 -31.90 21.24 -0.29
CA GLU A 682 -31.54 21.92 0.95
C GLU A 682 -31.02 23.35 0.72
N GLU A 683 -30.15 23.57 -0.29
CA GLU A 683 -29.62 24.91 -0.59
C GLU A 683 -30.70 25.86 -1.12
N ARG A 684 -31.61 25.36 -1.97
CA ARG A 684 -32.80 26.10 -2.41
C ARG A 684 -33.74 26.42 -1.24
N ARG A 685 -33.80 25.57 -0.21
CA ARG A 685 -34.55 25.79 1.04
C ARG A 685 -33.86 26.79 1.98
N ALA A 686 -32.52 26.86 1.95
CA ALA A 686 -31.72 27.83 2.70
C ALA A 686 -31.75 29.26 2.10
N GLY A 687 -32.30 29.43 0.88
CA GLY A 687 -32.57 30.74 0.28
C GLY A 687 -31.39 31.37 -0.48
N PHE A 688 -30.38 30.57 -0.86
CA PHE A 688 -29.24 31.06 -1.64
C PHE A 688 -29.67 31.65 -3.00
N LYS A 689 -29.26 32.89 -3.26
CA LYS A 689 -29.34 33.57 -4.56
C LYS A 689 -28.14 34.52 -4.73
N VAL A 690 -27.27 34.24 -5.70
CA VAL A 690 -26.16 35.12 -6.06
C VAL A 690 -26.59 36.07 -7.20
N PRO A 691 -26.36 37.39 -7.11
CA PRO A 691 -26.63 38.31 -8.22
C PRO A 691 -25.61 38.15 -9.36
N ARG A 692 -26.06 38.02 -10.62
CA ARG A 692 -25.18 38.16 -11.80
C ARG A 692 -24.68 39.61 -11.87
N SER A 693 -23.39 39.84 -11.61
CA SER A 693 -22.74 41.13 -11.81
C SER A 693 -22.05 41.18 -13.17
N HIS A 694 -22.48 42.09 -14.04
CA HIS A 694 -21.82 42.30 -15.33
C HIS A 694 -20.48 43.01 -15.14
N LEU A 695 -19.40 42.46 -15.71
CA LEU A 695 -18.16 43.19 -16.00
C LEU A 695 -17.72 42.93 -17.45
N LYS A 696 -17.02 43.90 -18.04
CA LYS A 696 -16.87 44.03 -19.50
C LYS A 696 -15.57 44.76 -19.86
N ALA A 697 -14.60 44.02 -20.39
CA ALA A 697 -13.38 44.49 -21.04
C ALA A 697 -12.92 43.35 -21.99
N MET A 698 -12.45 43.54 -23.23
CA MET A 698 -11.25 44.30 -23.67
C MET A 698 -10.02 43.83 -22.88
N VAL A 699 -9.08 43.09 -23.48
CA VAL A 699 -8.56 43.15 -24.87
C VAL A 699 -8.71 41.82 -25.60
#